data_AF-A0A950QR03-F1
#
_entry.id   AF-A0A950QR03-F1
#
_cell.length_a   1.000
_cell.length_b   1.000
_cell.length_c   1.000
_cell.angle_alpha   90.00
_cell.angle_beta   90.00
_cell.angle_gamma   90.00
#
_symmetry.space_group_name_H-M   'P 1'
#
loop_
_entity.id
_entity.type
_entity.pdbx_description
1 polymer ?
#
loop_
_entity_poly.entity_id
_entity_poly.type
_entity_poly.pdbx_seq_one_letter_code
_entity_poly.pdbx_strand_id
1 'polypeptide(L)'
;MRRNLRLTASLLLVLTLLSAVALVASDKKKKHSKNQANNAAMQLDEQKRAIHVLNRFTFGPRPGDVQKVEAMGVDKWFEQQLHPDKIDDGALAARLSPFRTLNMSTTELVKDFPPPQLIKMVENGRASIPRDPQEKAIYQAALDRERQKQAVKQEAADNQAISQNDTTSDGKPRRSARQAEDRMYASLNADGLMNEPPDQRFRDLMKMSPDDMRATAQSLNPQEREQLVDGFTPQQKETLLALVNPQLVVQGELMQAKLLRSIYSERQLEEVMTDFWMNHFNVFINKGQPEHYFLTSYERDVIRPRALGKFKDLLVATAKSPAMLFYLDNWQSIGPNSDVAKNGGRPQRPGRFRRGPFGTIVYEPPRQQAQQNPQQKAKRPSGLNENYAREVMELHTLGVGNYTQKDVTELAKVLTGWSIDRPQQGGEFRFNERAHEPGKKHVLGKDFKEDGESEGMKALDMLAHNPATAQFISRKLAVRFVSDNPPESLVQSMAKTFQDSDGDISEVLRTMFHSPEFWAPDTYRAKVKTPFDFVVSAIRASGADVERAQPLIQQLQKLGMPLYGMQTPNGYSMKSDAWVNSAALLNRMNFGLALASGKLPGIQWDPSTIVASSETPADATGALANFESVLLDGDVSRQTHNTILAQLNDPQAATRNNVPAASGTNLRLIAGLLLGSPDFQRR
;
A
#
# COMPACT_ATOMS: atom_id res chain seq x y z
N MET A 1 -17.07 -102.67 12.22
CA MET A 1 -16.64 -101.46 11.47
C MET A 1 -17.41 -100.22 11.94
N ARG A 2 -17.02 -99.67 13.09
CA ARG A 2 -17.52 -98.41 13.66
C ARG A 2 -16.31 -97.66 14.21
N ARG A 3 -15.53 -97.04 13.33
CA ARG A 3 -14.41 -96.12 13.59
C ARG A 3 -13.97 -95.63 12.21
N ASN A 4 -14.58 -94.52 11.74
CA ASN A 4 -14.11 -93.67 10.62
C ASN A 4 -15.15 -92.61 10.19
N LEU A 5 -16.21 -92.35 10.98
CA LEU A 5 -17.22 -91.31 10.66
C LEU A 5 -17.28 -90.13 11.65
N ARG A 6 -16.32 -90.01 12.58
CA ARG A 6 -16.30 -88.92 13.59
C ARG A 6 -15.12 -87.94 13.46
N LEU A 7 -14.29 -88.07 12.43
CA LEU A 7 -13.13 -87.19 12.20
C LEU A 7 -13.29 -86.23 11.00
N THR A 8 -14.34 -86.39 10.18
CA THR A 8 -14.60 -85.50 9.04
C THR A 8 -15.65 -84.42 9.31
N ALA A 9 -16.47 -84.56 10.37
CA ALA A 9 -17.48 -83.54 10.74
C ALA A 9 -16.93 -82.44 11.67
N SER A 10 -15.87 -82.70 12.45
CA SER A 10 -15.28 -81.71 13.36
C SER A 10 -14.22 -80.83 12.71
N LEU A 11 -13.65 -81.23 11.57
CA LEU A 11 -12.69 -80.41 10.82
C LEU A 11 -13.36 -79.38 9.89
N LEU A 12 -14.56 -79.69 9.38
CA LEU A 12 -15.33 -78.76 8.54
C LEU A 12 -16.00 -77.62 9.33
N LEU A 13 -16.37 -77.85 10.59
CA LEU A 13 -16.99 -76.83 11.45
C LEU A 13 -15.95 -75.82 11.97
N VAL A 14 -14.69 -76.23 12.18
CA VAL A 14 -13.61 -75.35 12.64
C VAL A 14 -13.02 -74.52 11.48
N LEU A 15 -12.97 -75.04 10.25
CA LEU A 15 -12.56 -74.25 9.07
C LEU A 15 -13.61 -73.24 8.58
N THR A 16 -14.91 -73.48 8.84
CA THR A 16 -15.99 -72.54 8.48
C THR A 16 -16.18 -71.41 9.51
N LEU A 17 -15.80 -71.63 10.78
CA LEU A 17 -15.77 -70.58 11.80
C LEU A 17 -14.51 -69.69 11.75
N LEU A 18 -13.36 -70.20 11.31
CA LEU A 18 -12.14 -69.38 11.11
C LEU A 18 -12.17 -68.50 9.84
N SER A 19 -12.94 -68.88 8.83
CA SER A 19 -13.14 -68.06 7.61
C SER A 19 -14.16 -66.92 7.82
N ALA A 20 -15.18 -67.12 8.67
CA ALA A 20 -16.15 -66.07 9.00
C ALA A 20 -15.57 -64.95 9.89
N VAL A 21 -14.65 -65.25 10.80
CA VAL A 21 -13.98 -64.24 11.65
C VAL A 21 -12.93 -63.45 10.86
N ALA A 22 -12.25 -64.07 9.89
CA ALA A 22 -11.31 -63.40 9.01
C ALA A 22 -11.99 -62.46 7.99
N LEU A 23 -13.19 -62.80 7.48
CA LEU A 23 -13.94 -61.90 6.60
C LEU A 23 -14.52 -60.70 7.34
N VAL A 24 -15.03 -60.85 8.57
CA VAL A 24 -15.56 -59.72 9.37
C VAL A 24 -14.45 -58.79 9.87
N ALA A 25 -13.25 -59.31 10.18
CA ALA A 25 -12.08 -58.50 10.52
C ALA A 25 -11.46 -57.80 9.29
N SER A 26 -11.49 -58.43 8.11
CA SER A 26 -11.04 -57.84 6.84
C SER A 26 -12.00 -56.75 6.36
N ASP A 27 -13.31 -56.92 6.52
CA ASP A 27 -14.31 -55.90 6.20
C ASP A 27 -14.28 -54.72 7.18
N LYS A 28 -14.05 -54.95 8.49
CA LYS A 28 -13.82 -53.85 9.44
C LYS A 28 -12.52 -53.11 9.16
N LYS A 29 -11.41 -53.78 8.84
CA LYS A 29 -10.16 -53.13 8.42
C LYS A 29 -10.30 -52.37 7.09
N LYS A 30 -11.03 -52.93 6.11
CA LYS A 30 -11.34 -52.23 4.84
C LYS A 30 -12.28 -51.05 5.05
N LYS A 31 -13.30 -51.14 5.90
CA LYS A 31 -14.16 -49.99 6.27
C LYS A 31 -13.39 -48.93 7.07
N HIS A 32 -12.50 -49.31 7.98
CA HIS A 32 -11.68 -48.36 8.74
C HIS A 32 -10.62 -47.69 7.86
N SER A 33 -9.95 -48.44 6.99
CA SER A 33 -9.00 -47.92 6.02
C SER A 33 -9.68 -47.05 4.96
N LYS A 34 -10.89 -47.40 4.51
CA LYS A 34 -11.66 -46.61 3.55
C LYS A 34 -12.28 -45.37 4.20
N ASN A 35 -12.70 -45.44 5.47
CA ASN A 35 -13.11 -44.25 6.23
C ASN A 35 -11.91 -43.37 6.60
N GLN A 36 -10.73 -43.92 6.88
CA GLN A 36 -9.50 -43.13 7.07
C GLN A 36 -9.02 -42.52 5.76
N ALA A 37 -9.08 -43.23 4.64
CA ALA A 37 -8.73 -42.70 3.33
C ALA A 37 -9.74 -41.65 2.86
N ASN A 38 -11.04 -41.84 3.11
CA ASN A 38 -12.07 -40.84 2.82
C ASN A 38 -11.96 -39.62 3.75
N ASN A 39 -11.69 -39.83 5.05
CA ASN A 39 -11.45 -38.73 5.97
C ASN A 39 -10.15 -37.99 5.67
N ALA A 40 -9.09 -38.69 5.25
CA ALA A 40 -7.83 -38.07 4.83
C ALA A 40 -7.98 -37.34 3.49
N ALA A 41 -8.75 -37.88 2.53
CA ALA A 41 -9.06 -37.20 1.28
C ALA A 41 -9.95 -35.97 1.49
N MET A 42 -10.96 -36.07 2.37
CA MET A 42 -11.80 -34.93 2.76
C MET A 42 -11.02 -33.90 3.60
N GLN A 43 -10.08 -34.32 4.45
CA GLN A 43 -9.17 -33.42 5.16
C GLN A 43 -8.20 -32.72 4.22
N LEU A 44 -7.61 -33.44 3.25
CA LEU A 44 -6.76 -32.85 2.22
C LEU A 44 -7.53 -31.88 1.33
N ASP A 45 -8.83 -32.12 1.11
CA ASP A 45 -9.73 -31.19 0.42
C ASP A 45 -10.00 -29.93 1.26
N GLU A 46 -10.30 -30.08 2.55
CA GLU A 46 -10.53 -28.93 3.46
C GLU A 46 -9.25 -28.12 3.71
N GLN A 47 -8.09 -28.77 3.87
CA GLN A 47 -6.80 -28.09 4.00
C GLN A 47 -6.50 -27.25 2.75
N LYS A 48 -6.72 -27.82 1.56
CA LYS A 48 -6.56 -27.09 0.29
C LYS A 48 -7.55 -25.94 0.18
N ARG A 49 -8.79 -26.10 0.63
CA ARG A 49 -9.76 -24.99 0.71
C ARG A 49 -9.28 -23.89 1.65
N ALA A 50 -8.78 -24.23 2.84
CA ALA A 50 -8.21 -23.28 3.79
C ALA A 50 -7.00 -22.52 3.21
N ILE A 51 -6.06 -23.25 2.58
CA ILE A 51 -4.92 -22.65 1.88
C ILE A 51 -5.38 -21.75 0.73
N HIS A 52 -6.38 -22.17 -0.04
CA HIS A 52 -6.93 -21.39 -1.15
C HIS A 52 -7.49 -20.06 -0.65
N VAL A 53 -8.35 -20.07 0.37
CA VAL A 53 -8.94 -18.83 0.89
C VAL A 53 -7.90 -17.93 1.55
N LEU A 54 -6.92 -18.48 2.26
CA LEU A 54 -5.83 -17.69 2.83
C LEU A 54 -5.00 -17.02 1.72
N ASN A 55 -4.73 -17.73 0.62
CA ASN A 55 -4.00 -17.14 -0.51
C ASN A 55 -4.83 -16.11 -1.32
N ARG A 56 -6.17 -16.24 -1.35
CA ARG A 56 -7.06 -15.32 -2.09
C ARG A 56 -7.44 -14.07 -1.29
N PHE A 57 -7.82 -14.25 -0.03
CA PHE A 57 -8.41 -13.23 0.84
C PHE A 57 -7.44 -12.66 1.89
N THR A 58 -6.20 -13.14 1.94
CA THR A 58 -5.13 -12.57 2.77
C THR A 58 -3.87 -12.35 1.93
N PHE A 59 -2.79 -11.87 2.55
CA PHE A 59 -1.46 -11.85 1.93
C PHE A 59 -0.70 -13.18 2.05
N GLY A 60 -1.41 -14.28 2.29
CA GLY A 60 -0.87 -15.62 2.49
C GLY A 60 -0.87 -16.05 3.96
N PRO A 61 -0.80 -17.37 4.23
CA PRO A 61 -0.85 -17.91 5.58
C PRO A 61 0.39 -17.53 6.40
N ARG A 62 0.21 -17.28 7.71
CA ARG A 62 1.29 -17.38 8.71
C ARG A 62 1.32 -18.78 9.31
N PRO A 63 2.41 -19.18 9.99
CA PRO A 63 2.42 -20.39 10.80
C PRO A 63 1.20 -20.47 11.72
N GLY A 64 0.42 -21.55 11.62
CA GLY A 64 -0.81 -21.76 12.39
C GLY A 64 -2.10 -21.25 11.76
N ASP A 65 -2.06 -20.39 10.74
CA ASP A 65 -3.29 -19.81 10.16
C ASP A 65 -4.15 -20.87 9.46
N VAL A 66 -3.53 -21.82 8.72
CA VAL A 66 -4.26 -22.92 8.06
C VAL A 66 -5.04 -23.74 9.10
N GLN A 67 -4.38 -24.15 10.19
CA GLN A 67 -4.98 -24.95 11.25
C GLN A 67 -6.12 -24.20 11.96
N LYS A 68 -5.98 -22.88 12.14
CA LYS A 68 -7.05 -22.03 12.69
C LYS A 68 -8.27 -21.99 11.77
N VAL A 69 -8.06 -21.85 10.46
CA VAL A 69 -9.14 -21.83 9.47
C VAL A 69 -9.84 -23.19 9.42
N GLU A 70 -9.10 -24.30 9.40
CA GLU A 70 -9.67 -25.66 9.44
C GLU A 70 -10.49 -25.89 10.71
N ALA A 71 -9.99 -25.45 11.87
CA ALA A 71 -10.70 -25.58 13.15
C ALA A 71 -11.98 -24.74 13.19
N MET A 72 -11.98 -23.57 12.56
CA MET A 72 -13.15 -22.69 12.47
C MET A 72 -14.16 -23.14 11.40
N GLY A 73 -13.66 -23.73 10.31
CA GLY A 73 -14.37 -23.96 9.05
C GLY A 73 -14.23 -22.76 8.11
N VAL A 74 -13.90 -23.05 6.85
CA VAL A 74 -13.58 -22.05 5.81
C VAL A 74 -14.69 -21.02 5.61
N ASP A 75 -15.95 -21.46 5.54
CA ASP A 75 -17.12 -20.59 5.36
C ASP A 75 -17.32 -19.64 6.55
N LYS A 76 -17.16 -20.12 7.79
CA LYS A 76 -17.29 -19.28 8.99
C LYS A 76 -16.16 -18.27 9.10
N TRP A 77 -14.94 -18.68 8.74
CA TRP A 77 -13.80 -17.79 8.70
C TRP A 77 -14.00 -16.67 7.67
N PHE A 78 -14.46 -17.01 6.47
CA PHE A 78 -14.75 -16.02 5.43
C PHE A 78 -15.82 -15.01 5.89
N GLU A 79 -16.92 -15.49 6.47
CA GLU A 79 -17.97 -14.61 7.00
C GLU A 79 -17.48 -13.74 8.16
N GLN A 80 -16.57 -14.22 9.01
CA GLN A 80 -15.94 -13.39 10.04
C GLN A 80 -15.11 -12.25 9.41
N GLN A 81 -14.37 -12.54 8.34
CA GLN A 81 -13.52 -11.57 7.64
C GLN A 81 -14.31 -10.47 6.92
N LEU A 82 -15.59 -10.71 6.59
CA LEU A 82 -16.51 -9.67 6.09
C LEU A 82 -16.94 -8.67 7.18
N HIS A 83 -16.64 -8.95 8.45
CA HIS A 83 -16.99 -8.11 9.60
C HIS A 83 -15.73 -7.74 10.41
N PRO A 84 -14.83 -6.89 9.87
CA PRO A 84 -13.57 -6.55 10.53
C PRO A 84 -13.76 -5.88 11.90
N ASP A 85 -14.88 -5.20 12.13
CA ASP A 85 -15.27 -4.61 13.41
C ASP A 85 -15.41 -5.66 14.54
N LYS A 86 -15.66 -6.92 14.19
CA LYS A 86 -15.78 -8.05 15.13
C LYS A 86 -14.47 -8.80 15.39
N ILE A 87 -13.40 -8.44 14.69
CA ILE A 87 -12.09 -9.07 14.82
C ILE A 87 -11.21 -8.15 15.68
N ASP A 88 -10.71 -8.69 16.80
CA ASP A 88 -9.73 -7.99 17.62
C ASP A 88 -8.43 -7.79 16.85
N ASP A 89 -7.93 -6.56 16.87
CA ASP A 89 -6.67 -6.18 16.24
C ASP A 89 -5.83 -5.30 17.17
N GLY A 90 -6.02 -5.46 18.50
CA GLY A 90 -5.31 -4.69 19.52
C GLY A 90 -3.78 -4.86 19.45
N ALA A 91 -3.29 -6.03 19.04
CA ALA A 91 -1.86 -6.27 18.86
C ALA A 91 -1.28 -5.41 17.72
N LEU A 92 -1.99 -5.27 16.60
CA LEU A 92 -1.58 -4.36 15.52
C LEU A 92 -1.67 -2.91 15.97
N ALA A 93 -2.75 -2.53 16.68
CA ALA A 93 -2.89 -1.18 17.22
C ALA A 93 -1.70 -0.79 18.11
N ALA A 94 -1.22 -1.72 18.96
CA ALA A 94 -0.02 -1.51 19.77
C ALA A 94 1.23 -1.30 18.89
N ARG A 95 1.41 -2.11 17.83
CA ARG A 95 2.54 -1.95 16.87
C ARG A 95 2.51 -0.63 16.12
N LEU A 96 1.32 -0.09 15.81
CA LEU A 96 1.16 1.18 15.10
C LEU A 96 1.19 2.40 16.03
N SER A 97 1.01 2.23 17.34
CA SER A 97 0.94 3.32 18.32
C SER A 97 2.14 4.29 18.30
N PRO A 98 3.38 3.88 17.95
CA PRO A 98 4.50 4.82 17.82
C PRO A 98 4.36 5.79 16.63
N PHE A 99 3.56 5.47 15.61
CA PHE A 99 3.43 6.30 14.41
C PHE A 99 2.34 7.37 14.61
N ARG A 100 2.70 8.47 15.29
CA ARG A 100 1.72 9.50 15.67
C ARG A 100 1.10 10.19 14.46
N THR A 101 1.84 10.29 13.36
CA THR A 101 1.36 10.98 12.14
C THR A 101 0.11 10.32 11.55
N LEU A 102 -0.12 9.04 11.81
CA LEU A 102 -1.31 8.31 11.34
C LEU A 102 -2.61 8.84 11.97
N ASN A 103 -2.54 9.49 13.13
CA ASN A 103 -3.71 9.98 13.86
C ASN A 103 -3.91 11.49 13.75
N MET A 104 -3.01 12.20 13.05
CA MET A 104 -3.11 13.64 12.85
C MET A 104 -4.05 13.95 11.68
N SER A 105 -4.72 15.10 11.74
CA SER A 105 -5.37 15.73 10.59
C SER A 105 -4.33 16.23 9.59
N THR A 106 -4.71 16.42 8.33
CA THR A 106 -3.77 16.97 7.33
C THR A 106 -3.28 18.38 7.72
N THR A 107 -4.13 19.21 8.34
CA THR A 107 -3.71 20.52 8.83
C THR A 107 -2.65 20.42 9.93
N GLU A 108 -2.80 19.48 10.88
CA GLU A 108 -1.78 19.21 11.90
C GLU A 108 -0.48 18.70 11.27
N LEU A 109 -0.58 17.76 10.32
CA LEU A 109 0.60 17.25 9.61
C LEU A 109 1.37 18.36 8.89
N VAL A 110 0.66 19.26 8.20
CA VAL A 110 1.28 20.41 7.50
C VAL A 110 1.86 21.42 8.47
N LYS A 111 1.25 21.61 9.64
CA LYS A 111 1.76 22.49 10.69
C LYS A 111 3.03 21.92 11.31
N ASP A 112 3.00 20.68 11.77
CA ASP A 112 4.06 20.07 12.57
C ASP A 112 5.23 19.60 11.69
N PHE A 113 4.94 19.24 10.43
CA PHE A 113 5.92 18.83 9.42
C PHE A 113 5.84 19.72 8.18
N PRO A 114 6.33 20.98 8.23
CA PRO A 114 6.02 21.99 7.23
C PRO A 114 6.56 21.68 5.81
N PRO A 115 5.70 21.75 4.76
CA PRO A 115 6.14 21.63 3.37
C PRO A 115 6.93 22.87 2.90
N PRO A 116 7.76 22.75 1.86
CA PRO A 116 8.55 23.87 1.33
C PRO A 116 7.70 25.11 0.97
N GLN A 117 6.47 24.92 0.51
CA GLN A 117 5.54 25.99 0.17
C GLN A 117 5.13 26.80 1.40
N LEU A 118 4.83 26.13 2.52
CA LEU A 118 4.53 26.80 3.78
C LEU A 118 5.76 27.56 4.30
N ILE A 119 6.94 26.97 4.20
CA ILE A 119 8.21 27.62 4.58
C ILE A 119 8.44 28.89 3.77
N LYS A 120 8.17 28.89 2.46
CA LYS A 120 8.22 30.10 1.63
C LYS A 120 7.17 31.13 2.02
N MET A 121 6.00 30.72 2.51
CA MET A 121 5.01 31.66 3.05
C MET A 121 5.52 32.31 4.33
N VAL A 122 6.17 31.54 5.21
CA VAL A 122 6.80 32.05 6.44
C VAL A 122 7.91 33.05 6.10
N GLU A 123 8.80 32.70 5.18
CA GLU A 123 9.90 33.57 4.73
C GLU A 123 9.40 34.92 4.20
N ASN A 124 8.26 34.92 3.48
CA ASN A 124 7.65 36.13 2.92
C ASN A 124 6.67 36.84 3.89
N GLY A 125 6.63 36.46 5.17
CA GLY A 125 5.75 37.06 6.18
C GLY A 125 4.26 36.78 5.99
N ARG A 126 3.89 35.80 5.16
CA ARG A 126 2.50 35.36 4.91
C ARG A 126 2.02 34.26 5.84
N ALA A 127 2.92 33.68 6.63
CA ALA A 127 2.64 32.72 7.70
C ALA A 127 3.59 32.96 8.88
N SER A 128 3.22 32.52 10.08
CA SER A 128 4.01 32.70 11.29
C SER A 128 4.75 31.43 11.69
N ILE A 129 5.94 31.58 12.29
CA ILE A 129 6.65 30.46 12.94
C ILE A 129 5.93 30.09 14.24
N PRO A 130 5.76 28.79 14.55
CA PRO A 130 5.19 28.35 15.82
C PRO A 130 5.99 28.79 17.06
N ARG A 131 5.32 28.82 18.23
CA ARG A 131 5.95 29.20 19.51
C ARG A 131 6.63 28.04 20.22
N ASP A 132 6.17 26.81 19.97
CA ASP A 132 6.77 25.62 20.56
C ASP A 132 8.25 25.50 20.16
N PRO A 133 9.19 25.25 21.10
CA PRO A 133 10.61 25.20 20.79
C PRO A 133 11.02 24.13 19.75
N GLN A 134 10.39 22.95 19.79
CA GLN A 134 10.72 21.86 18.87
C GLN A 134 10.18 22.15 17.48
N GLU A 135 8.91 22.56 17.38
CA GLU A 135 8.31 23.00 16.11
C GLU A 135 9.10 24.18 15.52
N LYS A 136 9.45 25.17 16.33
CA LYS A 136 10.26 26.32 15.91
C LYS A 136 11.60 25.88 15.33
N ALA A 137 12.28 24.91 15.93
CA ALA A 137 13.53 24.37 15.42
C ALA A 137 13.35 23.73 14.03
N ILE A 138 12.27 22.98 13.82
CA ILE A 138 11.93 22.38 12.51
C ILE A 138 11.72 23.47 11.45
N TYR A 139 10.96 24.52 11.76
CA TYR A 139 10.74 25.64 10.84
C TYR A 139 12.04 26.38 10.51
N GLN A 140 12.87 26.64 11.52
CA GLN A 140 14.16 27.31 11.34
C GLN A 140 15.08 26.47 10.44
N ALA A 141 15.24 25.18 10.74
CA ALA A 141 16.02 24.27 9.92
C ALA A 141 15.53 24.19 8.47
N ALA A 142 14.22 24.27 8.25
CA ALA A 142 13.64 24.27 6.92
C ALA A 142 13.83 25.59 6.16
N LEU A 143 13.76 26.73 6.84
CA LEU A 143 14.08 28.06 6.28
C LEU A 143 15.55 28.11 5.84
N ASP A 144 16.46 27.66 6.70
CA ASP A 144 17.90 27.68 6.40
C ASP A 144 18.24 26.79 5.20
N ARG A 145 17.60 25.62 5.08
CA ARG A 145 17.68 24.78 3.88
C ARG A 145 17.21 25.48 2.61
N GLU A 146 16.06 26.16 2.64
CA GLU A 146 15.54 26.83 1.46
C GLU A 146 16.44 27.99 1.04
N ARG A 147 17.01 28.74 2.00
CA ARG A 147 18.02 29.78 1.73
C ARG A 147 19.30 29.20 1.12
N GLN A 148 19.82 28.10 1.67
CA GLN A 148 20.98 27.40 1.10
C GLN A 148 20.71 26.95 -0.34
N LYS A 149 19.54 26.35 -0.62
CA LYS A 149 19.16 25.95 -1.99
C LYS A 149 19.09 27.15 -2.94
N GLN A 150 18.58 28.29 -2.46
CA GLN A 150 18.54 29.52 -3.25
C GLN A 150 19.95 30.04 -3.54
N ALA A 151 20.83 30.07 -2.52
CA ALA A 151 22.23 30.47 -2.68
C ALA A 151 22.97 29.57 -3.69
N VAL A 152 22.84 28.25 -3.58
CA VAL A 152 23.45 27.31 -4.55
C VAL A 152 22.91 27.49 -5.96
N LYS A 153 21.60 27.77 -6.11
CA LYS A 153 21.01 28.07 -7.42
C LYS A 153 21.52 29.38 -7.99
N GLN A 154 21.69 30.40 -7.14
CA GLN A 154 22.23 31.69 -7.53
C GLN A 154 23.71 31.54 -7.94
N GLU A 155 24.54 30.88 -7.15
CA GLU A 155 25.93 30.56 -7.50
C GLU A 155 26.03 29.74 -8.80
N ALA A 156 25.14 28.76 -9.01
CA ALA A 156 25.12 27.99 -10.25
C ALA A 156 24.71 28.85 -11.46
N ALA A 157 23.76 29.77 -11.29
CA ALA A 157 23.37 30.73 -12.32
C ALA A 157 24.49 31.73 -12.62
N ASP A 158 25.16 32.24 -11.58
CA ASP A 158 26.29 33.17 -11.68
C ASP A 158 27.50 32.48 -12.33
N ASN A 159 27.79 31.22 -11.99
CA ASN A 159 28.85 30.43 -12.63
C ASN A 159 28.50 30.01 -14.07
N GLN A 160 27.22 29.85 -14.41
CA GLN A 160 26.80 29.69 -15.81
C GLN A 160 26.92 31.00 -16.61
N ALA A 161 26.82 32.16 -15.94
CA ALA A 161 27.08 33.47 -16.54
C ALA A 161 28.59 33.79 -16.65
N ILE A 162 29.43 33.16 -15.83
CA ILE A 162 30.90 33.27 -15.85
C ILE A 162 31.49 31.98 -16.46
N SER A 163 31.30 31.78 -17.76
CA SER A 163 32.08 30.79 -18.52
C SER A 163 33.15 31.50 -19.36
N GLN A 164 34.31 31.77 -18.74
CA GLN A 164 35.62 31.52 -19.34
C GLN A 164 36.70 31.57 -18.24
N ASN A 165 37.48 30.47 -18.17
CA ASN A 165 38.69 30.25 -17.38
C ASN A 165 38.53 30.11 -15.86
N ASP A 166 38.44 28.85 -15.38
CA ASP A 166 39.51 28.32 -14.52
C ASP A 166 39.42 26.78 -14.39
N THR A 167 40.45 26.08 -14.87
CA THR A 167 40.68 24.65 -14.59
C THR A 167 42.00 24.53 -13.84
N THR A 168 41.97 24.01 -12.62
CA THR A 168 43.18 23.64 -11.88
C THR A 168 43.73 22.29 -12.34
N SER A 169 45.06 22.13 -12.30
CA SER A 169 45.84 21.04 -12.91
C SER A 169 45.65 19.61 -12.36
N ASP A 170 44.84 19.39 -11.33
CA ASP A 170 44.76 18.08 -10.64
C ASP A 170 43.41 17.33 -10.74
N GLY A 171 42.45 17.85 -11.51
CA GLY A 171 41.27 17.08 -11.95
C GLY A 171 40.34 16.50 -10.85
N LYS A 172 40.58 16.74 -9.56
CA LYS A 172 39.71 16.31 -8.45
C LYS A 172 38.92 17.51 -7.90
N PRO A 173 37.59 17.40 -7.74
CA PRO A 173 36.79 18.49 -7.20
C PRO A 173 37.15 18.76 -5.73
N ARG A 174 37.47 20.03 -5.38
CA ARG A 174 37.71 20.52 -3.99
C ARG A 174 36.63 20.12 -2.97
N ARG A 175 35.43 19.73 -3.42
CA ARG A 175 34.33 19.21 -2.57
C ARG A 175 34.63 17.86 -1.90
N SER A 176 35.49 17.01 -2.46
CA SER A 176 35.70 15.65 -1.93
C SER A 176 36.58 15.58 -0.68
N ALA A 177 37.54 16.51 -0.52
CA ALA A 177 38.42 16.57 0.65
C ALA A 177 37.69 17.07 1.91
N ARG A 178 36.88 18.14 1.78
CA ARG A 178 36.00 18.61 2.89
C ARG A 178 35.02 17.54 3.33
N GLN A 179 34.37 16.84 2.39
CA GLN A 179 33.44 15.76 2.74
C GLN A 179 34.08 14.60 3.49
N ALA A 180 35.37 14.31 3.26
CA ALA A 180 36.10 13.27 3.99
C ALA A 180 36.49 13.75 5.40
N GLU A 181 36.87 15.01 5.54
CA GLU A 181 37.24 15.65 6.81
C GLU A 181 36.00 15.87 7.71
N ASP A 182 34.89 16.37 7.16
CA ASP A 182 33.60 16.53 7.85
C ASP A 182 33.07 15.19 8.38
N ARG A 183 33.24 14.09 7.61
CA ARG A 183 32.88 12.73 8.05
C ARG A 183 33.72 12.25 9.23
N MET A 184 35.01 12.59 9.26
CA MET A 184 35.93 12.20 10.32
C MET A 184 35.63 12.95 11.64
N TYR A 185 35.35 14.25 11.58
CA TYR A 185 34.93 15.02 12.76
C TYR A 185 33.53 14.60 13.26
N ALA A 186 32.61 14.27 12.35
CA ALA A 186 31.27 13.78 12.72
C ALA A 186 31.33 12.41 13.43
N SER A 187 32.19 11.48 12.99
CA SER A 187 32.36 10.18 13.66
C SER A 187 32.95 10.31 15.07
N LEU A 188 33.90 11.23 15.28
CA LEU A 188 34.52 11.46 16.61
C LEU A 188 33.52 12.00 17.65
N ASN A 189 32.50 12.73 17.21
CA ASN A 189 31.44 13.24 18.09
C ASN A 189 30.32 12.21 18.33
N ALA A 190 30.11 11.25 17.43
CA ALA A 190 29.00 10.29 17.52
C ALA A 190 29.16 9.30 18.68
N ASP A 191 30.38 8.84 18.95
CA ASP A 191 30.66 7.92 20.07
C ASP A 191 30.39 8.58 21.43
N GLY A 192 30.72 9.88 21.57
CA GLY A 192 30.39 10.65 22.76
C GLY A 192 28.88 10.74 22.99
N LEU A 193 28.13 11.08 21.93
CA LEU A 193 26.67 11.16 21.97
C LEU A 193 26.03 9.82 22.36
N MET A 194 26.46 8.70 21.79
CA MET A 194 25.84 7.40 22.07
C MET A 194 25.99 6.94 23.53
N ASN A 195 27.01 7.43 24.25
CA ASN A 195 27.24 7.14 25.66
C ASN A 195 26.44 8.03 26.63
N GLU A 196 25.75 9.07 26.13
CA GLU A 196 24.93 9.96 26.96
C GLU A 196 23.55 9.35 27.30
N PRO A 197 22.94 9.74 28.43
CA PRO A 197 21.54 9.44 28.70
C PRO A 197 20.61 9.96 27.59
N PRO A 198 19.51 9.26 27.24
CA PRO A 198 18.68 9.59 26.09
C PRO A 198 18.21 11.06 26.04
N ASP A 199 17.77 11.64 27.15
CA ASP A 199 17.30 13.03 27.17
C ASP A 199 18.43 14.05 26.95
N GLN A 200 19.64 13.76 27.42
CA GLN A 200 20.80 14.62 27.18
C GLN A 200 21.23 14.53 25.71
N ARG A 201 21.32 13.30 25.20
CA ARG A 201 21.62 13.02 23.80
C ARG A 201 20.67 13.70 22.84
N PHE A 202 19.37 13.65 23.13
CA PHE A 202 18.36 14.37 22.34
C PHE A 202 18.59 15.89 22.37
N ARG A 203 18.84 16.47 23.55
CA ARG A 203 19.12 17.92 23.67
C ARG A 203 20.36 18.34 22.88
N ASP A 204 21.41 17.52 22.86
CA ASP A 204 22.64 17.84 22.15
C ASP A 204 22.50 17.65 20.64
N LEU A 205 21.78 16.62 20.18
CA LEU A 205 21.37 16.48 18.78
C LEU A 205 20.54 17.67 18.28
N MET A 206 19.61 18.19 19.10
CA MET A 206 18.79 19.37 18.76
C MET A 206 19.61 20.67 18.59
N LYS A 207 20.82 20.75 19.15
CA LYS A 207 21.72 21.90 18.99
C LYS A 207 22.57 21.81 17.72
N MET A 208 22.69 20.63 17.13
CA MET A 208 23.48 20.43 15.91
C MET A 208 22.80 21.12 14.73
N SER A 209 23.61 21.60 13.78
CA SER A 209 23.04 22.08 12.52
C SER A 209 22.43 20.91 11.72
N PRO A 210 21.46 21.15 10.83
CA PRO A 210 20.92 20.10 9.96
C PRO A 210 21.97 19.41 9.08
N ASP A 211 23.05 20.11 8.74
CA ASP A 211 24.15 19.56 7.95
C ASP A 211 25.02 18.62 8.80
N ASP A 212 25.34 19.02 10.04
CA ASP A 212 26.06 18.17 11.00
C ASP A 212 25.26 16.93 11.37
N MET A 213 23.93 17.06 11.57
CA MET A 213 23.06 15.91 11.80
C MET A 213 23.07 14.95 10.62
N ARG A 214 23.02 15.44 9.37
CA ARG A 214 23.13 14.57 8.19
C ARG A 214 24.49 13.93 8.08
N ALA A 215 25.57 14.67 8.32
CA ALA A 215 26.94 14.16 8.27
C ALA A 215 27.13 13.04 9.31
N THR A 216 26.66 13.26 10.53
CA THR A 216 26.66 12.28 11.63
C THR A 216 25.83 11.05 11.28
N ALA A 217 24.61 11.22 10.78
CA ALA A 217 23.80 10.08 10.34
C ALA A 217 24.50 9.28 9.21
N GLN A 218 25.18 9.96 8.28
CA GLN A 218 25.89 9.31 7.17
C GLN A 218 27.17 8.59 7.59
N SER A 219 27.87 9.05 8.63
CA SER A 219 29.08 8.38 9.14
C SER A 219 28.75 7.09 9.91
N LEU A 220 27.55 7.00 10.49
CA LEU A 220 27.12 5.84 11.26
C LEU A 220 26.65 4.67 10.39
N ASN A 221 27.00 3.45 10.82
CA ASN A 221 26.46 2.21 10.30
C ASN A 221 25.01 1.98 10.78
N PRO A 222 24.27 1.00 10.21
CA PRO A 222 22.87 0.79 10.59
C PRO A 222 22.61 0.51 12.08
N GLN A 223 23.52 -0.17 12.77
CA GLN A 223 23.40 -0.48 14.20
C GLN A 223 23.69 0.76 15.06
N GLU A 224 24.73 1.52 14.73
CA GLU A 224 25.07 2.77 15.41
C GLU A 224 23.95 3.82 15.27
N ARG A 225 23.31 3.91 14.10
CA ARG A 225 22.14 4.79 13.92
C ARG A 225 20.98 4.43 14.83
N GLU A 226 20.81 3.14 15.11
CA GLU A 226 19.76 2.64 16.00
C GLU A 226 20.10 2.95 17.46
N GLN A 227 21.35 2.71 17.86
CA GLN A 227 21.86 3.08 19.18
C GLN A 227 21.75 4.58 19.45
N LEU A 228 22.01 5.43 18.45
CA LEU A 228 21.92 6.89 18.55
C LEU A 228 20.52 7.39 18.96
N VAL A 229 19.46 6.69 18.55
CA VAL A 229 18.07 7.07 18.84
C VAL A 229 17.40 6.11 19.81
N ASP A 230 18.16 5.21 20.43
CA ASP A 230 17.66 4.29 21.43
C ASP A 230 17.09 5.05 22.65
N GLY A 231 16.06 4.50 23.29
CA GLY A 231 15.38 5.18 24.41
C GLY A 231 14.66 6.49 24.07
N PHE A 232 14.71 6.99 22.82
CA PHE A 232 13.92 8.17 22.43
C PHE A 232 12.45 7.82 22.28
N THR A 233 11.59 8.73 22.73
CA THR A 233 10.15 8.69 22.46
C THR A 233 9.87 8.82 20.96
N PRO A 234 8.69 8.38 20.48
CA PRO A 234 8.34 8.53 19.07
C PRO A 234 8.40 9.98 18.59
N GLN A 235 7.89 10.94 19.38
CA GLN A 235 7.95 12.36 19.06
C GLN A 235 9.38 12.90 18.94
N GLN A 236 10.31 12.45 19.80
CA GLN A 236 11.72 12.82 19.68
C GLN A 236 12.33 12.29 18.38
N LYS A 237 12.04 11.04 18.01
CA LYS A 237 12.49 10.45 16.73
C LYS A 237 11.93 11.20 15.53
N GLU A 238 10.63 11.51 15.54
CA GLU A 238 9.95 12.33 14.52
C GLU A 238 10.61 13.70 14.38
N THR A 239 10.89 14.38 15.49
CA THR A 239 11.49 15.72 15.51
C THR A 239 12.87 15.74 14.88
N LEU A 240 13.75 14.78 15.23
CA LEU A 240 15.09 14.68 14.64
C LEU A 240 15.03 14.41 13.14
N LEU A 241 14.11 13.53 12.71
CA LEU A 241 13.93 13.28 11.28
C LEU A 241 13.35 14.51 10.56
N ALA A 242 12.44 15.25 11.20
CA ALA A 242 11.86 16.48 10.65
C ALA A 242 12.86 17.63 10.54
N LEU A 243 13.83 17.72 11.45
CA LEU A 243 14.95 18.65 11.32
C LEU A 243 15.77 18.41 10.06
N VAL A 244 15.77 17.21 9.50
CA VAL A 244 16.43 16.89 8.23
C VAL A 244 15.47 17.04 7.06
N ASN A 245 14.30 16.41 7.13
CA ASN A 245 13.27 16.41 6.10
C ASN A 245 11.88 16.08 6.71
N PRO A 246 11.02 17.09 6.96
CA PRO A 246 9.71 16.90 7.58
C PRO A 246 8.79 15.98 6.78
N GLN A 247 8.86 16.02 5.45
CA GLN A 247 8.00 15.21 4.59
C GLN A 247 8.28 13.71 4.75
N LEU A 248 9.53 13.32 5.04
CA LEU A 248 9.91 11.92 5.17
C LEU A 248 9.33 11.25 6.41
N VAL A 249 9.01 12.02 7.46
CA VAL A 249 8.35 11.49 8.66
C VAL A 249 6.98 10.94 8.27
N VAL A 250 6.15 11.81 7.69
CA VAL A 250 4.76 11.48 7.32
C VAL A 250 4.70 10.35 6.30
N GLN A 251 5.52 10.42 5.24
CA GLN A 251 5.54 9.39 4.20
C GLN A 251 6.10 8.06 4.71
N GLY A 252 7.16 8.11 5.51
CA GLY A 252 7.82 6.93 6.07
C GLY A 252 6.90 6.17 7.01
N GLU A 253 6.20 6.86 7.91
CA GLU A 253 5.23 6.24 8.82
C GLU A 253 4.03 5.67 8.07
N LEU A 254 3.48 6.37 7.07
CA LEU A 254 2.40 5.87 6.24
C LEU A 254 2.78 4.55 5.54
N MET A 255 3.94 4.52 4.88
CA MET A 255 4.40 3.33 4.16
C MET A 255 4.72 2.15 5.10
N GLN A 256 5.31 2.43 6.26
CA GLN A 256 5.57 1.40 7.27
C GLN A 256 4.26 0.84 7.83
N ALA A 257 3.29 1.72 8.13
CA ALA A 257 1.98 1.31 8.62
C ALA A 257 1.29 0.38 7.63
N LYS A 258 1.27 0.70 6.32
CA LYS A 258 0.71 -0.18 5.29
C LYS A 258 1.29 -1.59 5.36
N LEU A 259 2.61 -1.71 5.44
CA LEU A 259 3.28 -3.01 5.54
C LEU A 259 2.93 -3.73 6.84
N LEU A 260 3.00 -3.05 7.99
CA LEU A 260 2.69 -3.67 9.28
C LEU A 260 1.25 -4.15 9.35
N ARG A 261 0.29 -3.39 8.79
CA ARG A 261 -1.11 -3.82 8.68
C ARG A 261 -1.25 -5.09 7.84
N SER A 262 -0.67 -5.10 6.64
CA SER A 262 -0.71 -6.28 5.77
C SER A 262 -0.02 -7.51 6.38
N ILE A 263 1.03 -7.32 7.18
CA ILE A 263 1.78 -8.41 7.83
C ILE A 263 1.05 -8.93 9.07
N TYR A 264 0.57 -8.05 9.97
CA TYR A 264 0.16 -8.42 11.33
C TYR A 264 -1.33 -8.39 11.59
N SER A 265 -2.14 -7.68 10.80
CA SER A 265 -3.57 -7.58 11.07
C SER A 265 -4.24 -8.94 11.05
N GLU A 266 -5.17 -9.18 11.98
CA GLU A 266 -6.09 -10.33 11.89
C GLU A 266 -7.28 -10.05 10.94
N ARG A 267 -7.48 -8.78 10.54
CA ARG A 267 -8.50 -8.30 9.59
C ARG A 267 -8.00 -8.36 8.15
N GLN A 268 -7.45 -9.50 7.76
CA GLN A 268 -6.71 -9.65 6.50
C GLN A 268 -7.52 -9.29 5.25
N LEU A 269 -8.83 -9.61 5.21
CA LEU A 269 -9.67 -9.23 4.07
C LEU A 269 -9.85 -7.71 3.96
N GLU A 270 -9.97 -6.99 5.08
CA GLU A 270 -10.00 -5.52 5.09
C GLU A 270 -8.72 -4.94 4.50
N GLU A 271 -7.55 -5.52 4.83
CA GLU A 271 -6.26 -5.07 4.30
C GLU A 271 -6.11 -5.34 2.80
N VAL A 272 -6.52 -6.52 2.34
CA VAL A 272 -6.53 -6.87 0.92
C VAL A 272 -7.45 -5.95 0.13
N MET A 273 -8.64 -5.67 0.65
CA MET A 273 -9.60 -4.78 0.00
C MET A 273 -9.15 -3.32 0.03
N THR A 274 -8.54 -2.88 1.13
CA THR A 274 -7.92 -1.55 1.21
C THR A 274 -6.84 -1.40 0.14
N ASP A 275 -5.95 -2.37 -0.02
CA ASP A 275 -4.93 -2.36 -1.07
C ASP A 275 -5.53 -2.35 -2.47
N PHE A 276 -6.56 -3.17 -2.71
CA PHE A 276 -7.29 -3.19 -3.97
C PHE A 276 -7.89 -1.81 -4.32
N TRP A 277 -8.53 -1.15 -3.37
CA TRP A 277 -9.16 0.15 -3.59
C TRP A 277 -8.14 1.28 -3.70
N MET A 278 -7.06 1.27 -2.92
CA MET A 278 -5.95 2.21 -3.08
C MET A 278 -5.31 2.09 -4.46
N ASN A 279 -5.31 0.90 -5.06
CA ASN A 279 -4.83 0.69 -6.42
C ASN A 279 -5.87 1.10 -7.49
N HIS A 280 -7.16 0.92 -7.21
CA HIS A 280 -8.24 1.30 -8.13
C HIS A 280 -8.45 2.81 -8.21
N PHE A 281 -8.38 3.50 -7.07
CA PHE A 281 -8.45 4.95 -6.93
C PHE A 281 -7.04 5.49 -6.64
N ASN A 282 -6.11 5.17 -7.55
CA ASN A 282 -4.69 5.43 -7.34
C ASN A 282 -4.39 6.92 -7.24
N VAL A 283 -3.56 7.28 -6.26
CA VAL A 283 -3.05 8.62 -6.04
C VAL A 283 -1.53 8.52 -5.91
N PHE A 284 -0.82 9.25 -6.77
CA PHE A 284 0.64 9.24 -6.78
C PHE A 284 1.21 10.14 -5.68
N ILE A 285 1.94 9.55 -4.73
CA ILE A 285 2.51 10.27 -3.58
C ILE A 285 3.42 11.44 -3.97
N ASN A 286 4.09 11.38 -5.12
CA ASN A 286 5.01 12.43 -5.56
C ASN A 286 4.45 13.34 -6.68
N LYS A 287 3.12 13.46 -6.82
CA LYS A 287 2.49 14.42 -7.76
C LYS A 287 2.98 15.85 -7.54
N GLY A 288 3.18 16.22 -6.27
CA GLY A 288 3.65 17.54 -5.87
C GLY A 288 3.18 17.89 -4.46
N GLN A 289 3.64 19.02 -3.94
CA GLN A 289 3.21 19.50 -2.62
C GLN A 289 1.86 20.23 -2.75
N PRO A 290 0.88 19.95 -1.89
CA PRO A 290 0.98 19.28 -0.58
C PRO A 290 0.47 17.82 -0.57
N GLU A 291 0.41 17.15 -1.73
CA GLU A 291 -0.21 15.82 -1.89
C GLU A 291 0.26 14.78 -0.88
N HIS A 292 1.56 14.81 -0.55
CA HIS A 292 2.19 13.89 0.39
C HIS A 292 1.46 13.77 1.74
N TYR A 293 0.75 14.82 2.15
CA TYR A 293 0.06 14.91 3.43
C TYR A 293 -1.41 14.49 3.35
N PHE A 294 -2.00 14.47 2.16
CA PHE A 294 -3.39 14.03 1.97
C PHE A 294 -3.52 12.51 1.97
N LEU A 295 -2.47 11.77 1.63
CA LEU A 295 -2.54 10.31 1.53
C LEU A 295 -2.80 9.62 2.87
N THR A 296 -2.33 10.17 3.99
CA THR A 296 -2.58 9.60 5.32
C THR A 296 -4.07 9.59 5.66
N SER A 297 -4.76 10.72 5.50
CA SER A 297 -6.21 10.81 5.69
C SER A 297 -6.98 10.13 4.58
N TYR A 298 -6.46 10.10 3.34
CA TYR A 298 -7.07 9.35 2.25
C TYR A 298 -7.16 7.85 2.54
N GLU A 299 -6.08 7.22 3.01
CA GLU A 299 -6.15 5.82 3.40
C GLU A 299 -7.05 5.63 4.64
N ARG A 300 -6.81 6.40 5.70
CA ARG A 300 -7.48 6.25 7.01
C ARG A 300 -8.98 6.55 6.97
N ASP A 301 -9.37 7.66 6.34
CA ASP A 301 -10.71 8.24 6.46
C ASP A 301 -11.57 8.00 5.21
N VAL A 302 -10.94 7.79 4.04
CA VAL A 302 -11.65 7.63 2.76
C VAL A 302 -11.74 6.16 2.33
N ILE A 303 -10.63 5.45 2.23
CA ILE A 303 -10.61 4.09 1.69
C ILE A 303 -10.95 3.03 2.74
N ARG A 304 -10.16 2.94 3.82
CA ARG A 304 -10.27 1.84 4.80
C ARG A 304 -11.68 1.65 5.38
N PRO A 305 -12.39 2.69 5.84
CA PRO A 305 -13.71 2.52 6.46
C PRO A 305 -14.80 2.01 5.50
N ARG A 306 -14.52 2.03 4.19
CA ARG A 306 -15.45 1.66 3.11
C ARG A 306 -14.97 0.47 2.29
N ALA A 307 -13.89 -0.20 2.72
CA ALA A 307 -13.24 -1.25 1.94
C ALA A 307 -14.17 -2.44 1.62
N LEU A 308 -15.13 -2.72 2.50
CA LEU A 308 -16.13 -3.79 2.38
C LEU A 308 -17.58 -3.27 2.29
N GLY A 309 -17.75 -1.94 2.25
CA GLY A 309 -19.07 -1.29 2.28
C GLY A 309 -19.69 -1.12 0.89
N LYS A 310 -20.57 -0.11 0.76
CA LYS A 310 -21.19 0.23 -0.53
C LYS A 310 -20.23 0.98 -1.44
N PHE A 311 -20.17 0.57 -2.70
CA PHE A 311 -19.32 1.20 -3.71
C PHE A 311 -19.62 2.69 -3.91
N LYS A 312 -20.89 3.09 -3.88
CA LYS A 312 -21.28 4.50 -3.99
C LYS A 312 -20.64 5.36 -2.91
N ASP A 313 -20.64 4.90 -1.66
CA ASP A 313 -20.08 5.66 -0.54
C ASP A 313 -18.56 5.82 -0.71
N LEU A 314 -17.89 4.76 -1.18
CA LEU A 314 -16.48 4.80 -1.51
C LEU A 314 -16.20 5.77 -2.66
N LEU A 315 -16.95 5.70 -3.76
CA LEU A 315 -16.81 6.58 -4.92
C LEU A 315 -17.02 8.06 -4.55
N VAL A 316 -18.03 8.36 -3.74
CA VAL A 316 -18.30 9.73 -3.28
C VAL A 316 -17.17 10.23 -2.39
N ALA A 317 -16.71 9.40 -1.44
CA ALA A 317 -15.64 9.77 -0.54
C ALA A 317 -14.31 9.99 -1.26
N THR A 318 -13.98 9.14 -2.24
CA THR A 318 -12.79 9.34 -3.08
C THR A 318 -12.94 10.57 -3.96
N ALA A 319 -14.13 10.81 -4.52
CA ALA A 319 -14.33 11.95 -5.39
C ALA A 319 -14.22 13.30 -4.69
N LYS A 320 -14.59 13.36 -3.40
CA LYS A 320 -14.47 14.56 -2.59
C LYS A 320 -13.15 14.66 -1.82
N SER A 321 -12.27 13.66 -1.91
CA SER A 321 -11.03 13.68 -1.12
C SER A 321 -10.07 14.77 -1.62
N PRO A 322 -9.40 15.51 -0.72
CA PRO A 322 -8.35 16.45 -1.12
C PRO A 322 -7.23 15.79 -1.94
N ALA A 323 -6.87 14.54 -1.61
CA ALA A 323 -5.88 13.76 -2.34
C ALA A 323 -6.25 13.58 -3.83
N MET A 324 -7.46 13.08 -4.10
CA MET A 324 -7.91 12.81 -5.46
C MET A 324 -8.12 14.11 -6.26
N LEU A 325 -8.73 15.11 -5.63
CA LEU A 325 -8.96 16.42 -6.24
C LEU A 325 -7.66 17.11 -6.61
N PHE A 326 -6.62 17.00 -5.79
CA PHE A 326 -5.30 17.55 -6.07
C PHE A 326 -4.58 16.73 -7.13
N TYR A 327 -4.55 15.40 -7.01
CA TYR A 327 -3.86 14.52 -7.93
C TYR A 327 -4.32 14.67 -9.39
N LEU A 328 -5.63 14.81 -9.60
CA LEU A 328 -6.24 14.99 -10.91
C LEU A 328 -6.53 16.45 -11.28
N ASP A 329 -5.97 17.39 -10.50
CA ASP A 329 -6.02 18.85 -10.70
C ASP A 329 -7.45 19.43 -10.77
N ASN A 330 -8.48 18.70 -10.31
CA ASN A 330 -9.85 19.18 -10.35
C ASN A 330 -10.10 20.36 -9.43
N TRP A 331 -9.31 20.48 -8.34
CA TRP A 331 -9.41 21.60 -7.41
C TRP A 331 -9.18 22.97 -8.05
N GLN A 332 -8.56 23.01 -9.24
CA GLN A 332 -8.33 24.21 -10.05
C GLN A 332 -9.35 24.38 -11.19
N SER A 333 -10.29 23.43 -11.37
CA SER A 333 -11.23 23.40 -12.48
C SER A 333 -12.26 24.53 -12.37
N ILE A 334 -12.42 25.29 -13.46
CA ILE A 334 -13.30 26.45 -13.53
C ILE A 334 -14.25 26.29 -14.71
N GLY A 335 -15.55 26.50 -14.47
CA GLY A 335 -16.58 26.48 -15.50
C GLY A 335 -16.33 27.56 -16.55
N PRO A 336 -16.39 27.25 -17.85
CA PRO A 336 -16.14 28.23 -18.91
C PRO A 336 -17.08 29.44 -18.86
N ASN A 337 -18.30 29.29 -18.34
CA ASN A 337 -19.29 30.35 -18.19
C ASN A 337 -19.49 30.79 -16.72
N SER A 338 -18.63 30.34 -15.81
CA SER A 338 -18.66 30.70 -14.39
C SER A 338 -18.36 32.18 -14.14
N ASP A 339 -18.74 32.67 -12.96
CA ASP A 339 -18.42 34.04 -12.54
C ASP A 339 -16.91 34.30 -12.49
N VAL A 340 -16.13 33.31 -12.08
CA VAL A 340 -14.67 33.40 -12.05
C VAL A 340 -14.12 33.55 -13.47
N ALA A 341 -14.62 32.77 -14.44
CA ALA A 341 -14.18 32.87 -15.84
C ALA A 341 -14.54 34.22 -16.47
N LYS A 342 -15.74 34.73 -16.21
CA LYS A 342 -16.23 36.01 -16.75
C LYS A 342 -15.55 37.23 -16.13
N ASN A 343 -15.31 37.21 -14.81
CA ASN A 343 -14.89 38.40 -14.04
C ASN A 343 -13.47 38.30 -13.45
N GLY A 344 -12.68 37.29 -13.84
CA GLY A 344 -11.31 37.09 -13.35
C GLY A 344 -11.23 36.86 -11.82
N GLY A 345 -12.29 36.28 -11.23
CA GLY A 345 -12.39 36.02 -9.79
C GLY A 345 -12.64 37.23 -8.89
N ARG A 346 -12.64 38.47 -9.41
CA ARG A 346 -12.92 39.68 -8.61
C ARG A 346 -14.43 39.85 -8.42
N PRO A 347 -14.94 40.01 -7.17
CA PRO A 347 -16.35 40.34 -6.98
C PRO A 347 -16.64 41.69 -7.64
N GLN A 348 -17.72 41.79 -8.42
CA GLN A 348 -18.26 43.09 -8.83
C GLN A 348 -18.58 43.86 -7.56
N ARG A 349 -17.82 44.92 -7.27
CA ARG A 349 -18.14 45.80 -6.15
C ARG A 349 -19.40 46.58 -6.53
N PRO A 350 -20.50 46.48 -5.78
CA PRO A 350 -21.65 47.35 -6.00
C PRO A 350 -21.23 48.82 -5.84
N GLY A 351 -21.88 49.71 -6.59
CA GLY A 351 -21.68 51.15 -6.47
C GLY A 351 -21.88 51.58 -5.01
N ARG A 352 -21.01 52.45 -4.49
CA ARG A 352 -21.02 52.81 -3.08
C ARG A 352 -21.33 54.30 -2.93
N PHE A 353 -22.17 54.61 -1.95
CA PHE A 353 -22.40 55.98 -1.53
C PHE A 353 -21.26 56.40 -0.59
N ARG A 354 -20.60 57.52 -0.90
CA ARG A 354 -19.53 58.09 -0.08
C ARG A 354 -19.88 59.52 0.32
N ARG A 355 -19.53 59.90 1.55
CA ARG A 355 -19.68 61.27 2.05
C ARG A 355 -18.50 62.12 1.56
N GLY A 356 -18.80 63.17 0.80
CA GLY A 356 -17.82 64.12 0.26
C GLY A 356 -17.29 65.10 1.33
N PRO A 357 -16.24 65.87 1.00
CA PRO A 357 -15.56 66.77 1.94
C PRO A 357 -16.44 67.89 2.53
N PHE A 358 -17.65 68.09 2.02
CA PHE A 358 -18.63 69.06 2.52
C PHE A 358 -19.94 68.41 2.99
N GLY A 359 -19.93 67.11 3.31
CA GLY A 359 -21.09 66.41 3.87
C GLY A 359 -22.13 65.91 2.87
N THR A 360 -21.95 66.19 1.58
CA THR A 360 -22.81 65.68 0.49
C THR A 360 -22.64 64.17 0.27
N ILE A 361 -23.73 63.46 0.02
CA ILE A 361 -23.71 62.04 -0.34
C ILE A 361 -23.55 61.93 -1.86
N VAL A 362 -22.47 61.30 -2.31
CA VAL A 362 -22.16 61.10 -3.73
C VAL A 362 -22.23 59.62 -4.06
N TYR A 363 -23.01 59.26 -5.08
CA TYR A 363 -23.05 57.90 -5.64
C TYR A 363 -21.84 57.70 -6.56
N GLU A 364 -20.94 56.77 -6.21
CA GLU A 364 -19.83 56.37 -7.07
C GLU A 364 -20.24 55.10 -7.84
N PRO A 365 -20.52 55.18 -9.16
CA PRO A 365 -20.89 54.01 -9.94
C PRO A 365 -19.72 53.01 -10.04
N PRO A 366 -19.97 51.73 -10.32
CA PRO A 366 -18.92 50.74 -10.51
C PRO A 366 -17.94 51.20 -11.61
N ARG A 367 -16.65 51.35 -11.27
CA ARG A 367 -15.64 51.74 -12.25
C ARG A 367 -15.52 50.66 -13.33
N GLN A 368 -15.89 50.97 -14.57
CA GLN A 368 -15.44 50.21 -15.74
C GLN A 368 -13.93 50.44 -15.89
N GLN A 369 -13.15 49.37 -15.78
CA GLN A 369 -11.69 49.50 -15.82
C GLN A 369 -11.21 49.84 -17.24
N ALA A 370 -10.37 50.86 -17.32
CA ALA A 370 -9.55 51.16 -18.49
C ALA A 370 -8.69 49.94 -18.86
N GLN A 371 -8.53 49.69 -20.16
CA GLN A 371 -7.71 48.63 -20.74
C GLN A 371 -6.30 48.62 -20.12
N GLN A 372 -5.94 47.54 -19.43
CA GLN A 372 -4.61 47.35 -18.87
C GLN A 372 -3.58 46.95 -19.93
N ASN A 373 -2.35 47.42 -19.75
CA ASN A 373 -1.16 47.15 -20.55
C ASN A 373 -0.97 45.65 -20.90
N PRO A 374 -0.67 45.28 -22.16
CA PRO A 374 -0.54 43.89 -22.61
C PRO A 374 0.67 43.10 -22.05
N GLN A 375 1.54 43.70 -21.23
CA GLN A 375 2.77 43.07 -20.72
C GLN A 375 2.66 42.42 -19.32
N GLN A 376 1.52 42.54 -18.62
CA GLN A 376 1.28 41.80 -17.37
C GLN A 376 0.14 40.79 -17.57
N LYS A 377 0.42 39.69 -18.28
CA LYS A 377 -0.48 38.53 -18.31
C LYS A 377 -0.52 37.92 -16.91
N ALA A 378 -1.47 38.35 -16.08
CA ALA A 378 -1.93 37.51 -14.98
C ALA A 378 -2.25 36.13 -15.57
N LYS A 379 -1.67 35.05 -15.03
CA LYS A 379 -1.94 33.68 -15.48
C LYS A 379 -3.46 33.53 -15.57
N ARG A 380 -3.96 33.25 -16.78
CA ARG A 380 -5.39 33.00 -17.00
C ARG A 380 -5.83 31.91 -16.01
N PRO A 381 -7.03 32.01 -15.40
CA PRO A 381 -7.56 30.94 -14.57
C PRO A 381 -7.48 29.63 -15.35
N SER A 382 -7.13 28.52 -14.67
CA SER A 382 -7.10 27.21 -15.30
C SER A 382 -8.45 26.95 -15.97
N GLY A 383 -8.43 26.45 -17.21
CA GLY A 383 -9.66 26.16 -17.96
C GLY A 383 -10.43 24.98 -17.35
N LEU A 384 -11.50 24.58 -18.04
CA LEU A 384 -12.23 23.36 -17.70
C LEU A 384 -11.27 22.16 -17.67
N ASN A 385 -11.20 21.46 -16.55
CA ASN A 385 -10.37 20.26 -16.43
C ASN A 385 -11.20 19.01 -16.73
N GLU A 386 -11.00 18.43 -17.91
CA GLU A 386 -11.66 17.19 -18.33
C GLU A 386 -11.01 15.92 -17.79
N ASN A 387 -9.75 16.00 -17.34
CA ASN A 387 -8.99 14.82 -16.92
C ASN A 387 -9.73 14.09 -15.79
N TYR A 388 -10.16 14.82 -14.77
CA TYR A 388 -10.85 14.23 -13.64
C TYR A 388 -12.17 13.55 -14.01
N ALA A 389 -12.99 14.19 -14.85
CA ALA A 389 -14.23 13.60 -15.34
C ALA A 389 -13.98 12.33 -16.16
N ARG A 390 -12.92 12.33 -16.99
CA ARG A 390 -12.50 11.15 -17.74
C ARG A 390 -12.11 10.01 -16.80
N GLU A 391 -11.25 10.26 -15.82
CA GLU A 391 -10.82 9.22 -14.88
C GLU A 391 -12.00 8.65 -14.07
N VAL A 392 -12.92 9.51 -13.63
CA VAL A 392 -14.13 9.09 -12.91
C VAL A 392 -14.99 8.16 -13.77
N MET A 393 -15.20 8.48 -15.06
CA MET A 393 -15.97 7.63 -15.97
C MET A 393 -15.20 6.38 -16.39
N GLU A 394 -13.94 6.51 -16.81
CA GLU A 394 -13.18 5.44 -17.44
C GLU A 394 -12.56 4.47 -16.43
N LEU A 395 -11.83 5.01 -15.45
CA LEU A 395 -10.98 4.18 -14.59
C LEU A 395 -11.64 3.84 -13.26
N HIS A 396 -12.53 4.70 -12.77
CA HIS A 396 -13.20 4.51 -11.50
C HIS A 396 -14.58 3.84 -11.62
N THR A 397 -15.29 3.99 -12.75
CA THR A 397 -16.69 3.54 -12.84
C THR A 397 -17.04 2.73 -14.08
N LEU A 398 -17.32 3.35 -15.22
CA LEU A 398 -17.95 2.72 -16.38
C LEU A 398 -17.02 1.81 -17.18
N GLY A 399 -15.71 2.00 -17.07
CA GLY A 399 -14.76 1.37 -17.98
C GLY A 399 -14.70 2.08 -19.36
N VAL A 400 -13.70 1.70 -20.14
CA VAL A 400 -13.48 2.23 -21.50
C VAL A 400 -14.65 1.87 -22.41
N GLY A 401 -15.12 2.84 -23.20
CA GLY A 401 -16.11 2.62 -24.27
C GLY A 401 -17.57 2.77 -23.86
N ASN A 402 -17.86 3.04 -22.58
CA ASN A 402 -19.23 3.19 -22.05
C ASN A 402 -19.68 4.65 -21.89
N TYR A 403 -18.96 5.59 -22.50
CA TYR A 403 -19.21 7.02 -22.44
C TYR A 403 -18.64 7.71 -23.70
N THR A 404 -19.10 8.91 -24.02
CA THR A 404 -18.59 9.71 -25.15
C THR A 404 -17.68 10.84 -24.69
N GLN A 405 -16.88 11.40 -25.59
CA GLN A 405 -16.10 12.62 -25.29
C GLN A 405 -17.00 13.78 -24.81
N LYS A 406 -18.23 13.88 -25.32
CA LYS A 406 -19.19 14.88 -24.88
C LYS A 406 -19.59 14.66 -23.42
N ASP A 407 -19.79 13.41 -23.01
CA ASP A 407 -20.10 13.08 -21.61
C ASP A 407 -18.96 13.48 -20.66
N VAL A 408 -17.70 13.31 -21.09
CA VAL A 408 -16.53 13.78 -20.32
C VAL A 408 -16.59 15.29 -20.12
N THR A 409 -16.79 16.06 -21.19
CA THR A 409 -16.87 17.53 -21.11
C THR A 409 -18.04 17.97 -20.23
N GLU A 410 -19.20 17.31 -20.32
CA GLU A 410 -20.39 17.66 -19.53
C GLU A 410 -20.25 17.27 -18.06
N LEU A 411 -19.66 16.11 -17.74
CA LEU A 411 -19.33 15.77 -16.36
C LEU A 411 -18.24 16.69 -15.81
N ALA A 412 -17.26 17.11 -16.61
CA ALA A 412 -16.25 18.07 -16.18
C ALA A 412 -16.91 19.39 -15.74
N LYS A 413 -17.93 19.86 -16.48
CA LYS A 413 -18.73 21.04 -16.09
C LYS A 413 -19.44 20.82 -14.77
N VAL A 414 -20.07 19.67 -14.58
CA VAL A 414 -20.73 19.29 -13.31
C VAL A 414 -19.75 19.29 -12.13
N LEU A 415 -18.49 18.89 -12.34
CA LEU A 415 -17.47 18.80 -11.29
C LEU A 415 -16.69 20.11 -11.05
N THR A 416 -16.95 21.17 -11.82
CA THR A 416 -16.32 22.47 -11.58
C THR A 416 -16.72 23.05 -10.23
N GLY A 417 -15.83 23.84 -9.62
CA GLY A 417 -16.05 24.39 -8.29
C GLY A 417 -15.75 23.42 -7.13
N TRP A 418 -15.67 22.11 -7.36
CA TRP A 418 -15.17 21.16 -6.36
C TRP A 418 -13.68 21.42 -6.13
N SER A 419 -13.34 21.93 -4.95
CA SER A 419 -12.01 22.46 -4.65
C SER A 419 -11.57 22.08 -3.24
N ILE A 420 -10.36 22.50 -2.87
CA ILE A 420 -9.73 22.21 -1.58
C ILE A 420 -9.46 23.54 -0.91
N ASP A 421 -10.02 23.80 0.27
CA ASP A 421 -9.71 25.03 1.02
C ASP A 421 -8.22 25.08 1.35
N ARG A 422 -7.58 26.21 1.03
CA ARG A 422 -6.15 26.49 1.25
C ARG A 422 -5.28 25.20 1.20
N PRO A 423 -5.13 24.53 0.04
CA PRO A 423 -4.57 23.18 -0.01
C PRO A 423 -3.16 23.12 0.57
N GLN A 424 -2.38 24.19 0.41
CA GLN A 424 -1.02 24.35 0.96
C GLN A 424 -0.95 24.38 2.49
N GLN A 425 -2.10 24.46 3.17
CA GLN A 425 -2.26 24.42 4.63
C GLN A 425 -2.96 23.14 5.09
N GLY A 426 -3.15 22.16 4.20
CA GLY A 426 -3.80 20.89 4.53
C GLY A 426 -5.30 21.01 4.77
N GLY A 427 -5.98 21.91 4.06
CA GLY A 427 -7.42 22.06 4.20
C GLY A 427 -8.23 21.01 3.44
N GLU A 428 -9.53 21.02 3.71
CA GLU A 428 -10.49 19.99 3.29
C GLU A 428 -11.25 20.37 2.01
N PHE A 429 -12.11 19.46 1.56
CA PHE A 429 -13.07 19.72 0.48
C PHE A 429 -13.85 21.02 0.71
N ARG A 430 -14.01 21.81 -0.34
CA ARG A 430 -14.99 22.90 -0.40
C ARG A 430 -15.64 22.99 -1.77
N PHE A 431 -16.88 23.44 -1.82
CA PHE A 431 -17.53 23.85 -3.06
C PHE A 431 -17.39 25.36 -3.29
N ASN A 432 -16.81 25.75 -4.42
CA ASN A 432 -16.66 27.13 -4.86
C ASN A 432 -17.70 27.44 -5.95
N GLU A 433 -18.87 27.88 -5.52
CA GLU A 433 -20.01 28.22 -6.39
C GLU A 433 -19.63 29.18 -7.53
N ARG A 434 -18.79 30.19 -7.25
CA ARG A 434 -18.37 31.18 -8.26
C ARG A 434 -17.51 30.59 -9.39
N ALA A 435 -16.87 29.45 -9.15
CA ALA A 435 -16.09 28.74 -10.15
C ALA A 435 -16.89 27.64 -10.86
N HIS A 436 -18.11 27.35 -10.40
CA HIS A 436 -18.95 26.32 -10.98
C HIS A 436 -19.57 26.79 -12.30
N GLU A 437 -19.70 25.88 -13.26
CA GLU A 437 -20.38 26.11 -14.52
C GLU A 437 -21.88 26.29 -14.27
N PRO A 438 -22.50 27.42 -14.63
CA PRO A 438 -23.93 27.60 -14.47
C PRO A 438 -24.72 26.89 -15.57
N GLY A 439 -26.04 26.83 -15.41
CA GLY A 439 -26.97 26.31 -16.39
C GLY A 439 -27.09 24.78 -16.41
N LYS A 440 -27.89 24.32 -17.37
CA LYS A 440 -28.23 22.90 -17.57
C LYS A 440 -27.03 22.15 -18.18
N LYS A 441 -26.71 20.98 -17.63
CA LYS A 441 -25.74 20.03 -18.21
C LYS A 441 -26.43 18.73 -18.63
N HIS A 442 -25.81 17.99 -19.53
CA HIS A 442 -26.35 16.73 -20.03
C HIS A 442 -25.29 15.63 -20.04
N VAL A 443 -25.41 14.67 -19.13
CA VAL A 443 -24.41 13.60 -18.92
C VAL A 443 -25.08 12.24 -19.08
N LEU A 444 -24.55 11.39 -19.97
CA LEU A 444 -25.03 10.01 -20.21
C LEU A 444 -26.54 9.92 -20.47
N GLY A 445 -27.07 10.84 -21.28
CA GLY A 445 -28.50 10.87 -21.61
C GLY A 445 -29.39 11.49 -20.53
N LYS A 446 -28.84 11.92 -19.37
CA LYS A 446 -29.60 12.55 -18.29
C LYS A 446 -29.33 14.05 -18.19
N ASP A 447 -30.39 14.78 -17.92
CA ASP A 447 -30.37 16.23 -17.73
C ASP A 447 -30.13 16.60 -16.26
N PHE A 448 -29.16 17.49 -16.03
CA PHE A 448 -28.85 18.07 -14.73
C PHE A 448 -29.29 19.53 -14.72
N LYS A 449 -30.24 19.86 -13.85
CA LYS A 449 -30.61 21.26 -13.56
C LYS A 449 -29.51 21.89 -12.72
N GLU A 450 -29.37 23.21 -12.85
CA GLU A 450 -28.45 23.98 -12.03
C GLU A 450 -28.81 23.83 -10.55
N ASP A 451 -27.89 23.27 -9.76
CA ASP A 451 -28.07 22.94 -8.34
C ASP A 451 -26.72 22.85 -7.59
N GLY A 452 -25.67 23.48 -8.15
CA GLY A 452 -24.36 23.58 -7.53
C GLY A 452 -23.73 22.23 -7.20
N GLU A 453 -23.26 22.06 -5.96
CA GLU A 453 -22.56 20.84 -5.52
C GLU A 453 -23.43 19.57 -5.70
N SER A 454 -24.74 19.70 -5.52
CA SER A 454 -25.69 18.59 -5.61
C SER A 454 -25.70 17.91 -6.98
N GLU A 455 -25.29 18.63 -8.03
CA GLU A 455 -25.16 18.06 -9.37
C GLU A 455 -24.11 16.96 -9.42
N GLY A 456 -22.93 17.21 -8.83
CA GLY A 456 -21.85 16.22 -8.77
C GLY A 456 -22.25 15.02 -7.93
N MET A 457 -22.99 15.22 -6.83
CA MET A 457 -23.52 14.12 -6.01
C MET A 457 -24.49 13.24 -6.80
N LYS A 458 -25.40 13.84 -7.57
CA LYS A 458 -26.34 13.10 -8.45
C LYS A 458 -25.61 12.41 -9.60
N ALA A 459 -24.54 13.00 -10.13
CA ALA A 459 -23.75 12.40 -11.19
C ALA A 459 -22.99 11.17 -10.68
N LEU A 460 -22.36 11.24 -9.51
CA LEU A 460 -21.69 10.10 -8.89
C LEU A 460 -22.68 9.00 -8.50
N ASP A 461 -23.87 9.36 -8.01
CA ASP A 461 -24.96 8.41 -7.78
C ASP A 461 -25.37 7.68 -9.06
N MET A 462 -25.57 8.42 -10.16
CA MET A 462 -25.89 7.83 -11.46
C MET A 462 -24.78 6.89 -11.95
N LEU A 463 -23.51 7.25 -11.77
CA LEU A 463 -22.38 6.43 -12.19
C LEU A 463 -22.26 5.17 -11.34
N ALA A 464 -22.39 5.28 -10.01
CA ALA A 464 -22.28 4.14 -9.10
C ALA A 464 -23.33 3.05 -9.38
N HIS A 465 -24.54 3.43 -9.78
CA HIS A 465 -25.64 2.50 -10.09
C HIS A 465 -25.72 2.11 -11.58
N ASN A 466 -24.75 2.51 -12.39
CA ASN A 466 -24.75 2.16 -13.81
C ASN A 466 -24.43 0.65 -13.98
N PRO A 467 -25.18 -0.11 -14.82
CA PRO A 467 -24.87 -1.51 -15.09
C PRO A 467 -23.43 -1.74 -15.60
N ALA A 468 -22.88 -0.81 -16.38
CA ALA A 468 -21.48 -0.87 -16.82
C ALA A 468 -20.50 -0.81 -15.65
N THR A 469 -20.81 -0.02 -14.61
CA THR A 469 -20.03 0.05 -13.38
C THR A 469 -20.10 -1.23 -12.58
N ALA A 470 -21.30 -1.80 -12.42
CA ALA A 470 -21.46 -3.10 -11.78
C ALA A 470 -20.60 -4.17 -12.47
N GLN A 471 -20.58 -4.20 -13.80
CA GLN A 471 -19.79 -5.16 -14.58
C GLN A 471 -18.28 -4.88 -14.52
N PHE A 472 -17.87 -3.61 -14.57
CA PHE A 472 -16.47 -3.20 -14.48
C PHE A 472 -15.87 -3.56 -13.12
N ILE A 473 -16.51 -3.16 -12.03
CA ILE A 473 -16.04 -3.42 -10.67
C ILE A 473 -16.03 -4.93 -10.38
N SER A 474 -17.10 -5.64 -10.75
CA SER A 474 -17.18 -7.10 -10.58
C SER A 474 -16.08 -7.83 -11.35
N ARG A 475 -15.76 -7.39 -12.58
CA ARG A 475 -14.63 -7.96 -13.33
C ARG A 475 -13.30 -7.71 -12.62
N LYS A 476 -13.05 -6.50 -12.11
CA LYS A 476 -11.80 -6.19 -11.39
C LYS A 476 -11.64 -7.05 -10.13
N LEU A 477 -12.72 -7.26 -9.38
CA LEU A 477 -12.73 -8.16 -8.22
C LEU A 477 -12.48 -9.61 -8.63
N ALA A 478 -13.18 -10.12 -9.65
CA ALA A 478 -12.96 -11.47 -10.15
C ALA A 478 -11.51 -11.66 -10.66
N VAL A 479 -10.91 -10.63 -11.28
CA VAL A 479 -9.49 -10.65 -11.67
C VAL A 479 -8.58 -10.74 -10.45
N ARG A 480 -8.89 -10.01 -9.37
CA ARG A 480 -8.09 -9.98 -8.14
C ARG A 480 -8.13 -11.31 -7.39
N PHE A 481 -9.28 -11.96 -7.34
CA PHE A 481 -9.54 -13.09 -6.43
C PHE A 481 -9.63 -14.46 -7.11
N VAL A 482 -9.96 -14.53 -8.41
CA VAL A 482 -10.21 -15.82 -9.08
C VAL A 482 -9.11 -16.15 -10.08
N SER A 483 -9.01 -15.40 -11.18
CA SER A 483 -8.04 -15.67 -12.25
C SER A 483 -7.72 -14.41 -13.07
N ASP A 484 -6.65 -14.40 -13.85
CA ASP A 484 -6.32 -13.23 -14.71
C ASP A 484 -7.35 -12.98 -15.82
N ASN A 485 -8.14 -14.01 -16.17
CA ASN A 485 -9.18 -13.99 -17.19
C ASN A 485 -10.42 -14.73 -16.63
N PRO A 486 -11.19 -14.10 -15.72
CA PRO A 486 -12.33 -14.75 -15.08
C PRO A 486 -13.45 -15.04 -16.09
N PRO A 487 -14.20 -16.14 -15.94
CA PRO A 487 -15.34 -16.45 -16.79
C PRO A 487 -16.41 -15.34 -16.76
N GLU A 488 -17.03 -15.07 -17.91
CA GLU A 488 -18.03 -14.01 -18.00
C GLU A 488 -19.29 -14.33 -17.16
N SER A 489 -19.62 -15.61 -17.00
CA SER A 489 -20.73 -16.08 -16.13
C SER A 489 -20.58 -15.61 -14.69
N LEU A 490 -19.38 -15.73 -14.14
CA LEU A 490 -19.04 -15.28 -12.79
C LEU A 490 -19.19 -13.76 -12.70
N VAL A 491 -18.59 -13.02 -13.66
CA VAL A 491 -18.64 -11.56 -13.69
C VAL A 491 -20.09 -11.07 -13.76
N GLN A 492 -20.94 -11.69 -14.56
CA GLN A 492 -22.36 -11.37 -14.66
C GLN A 492 -23.12 -11.63 -13.36
N SER A 493 -22.84 -12.76 -12.69
CA SER A 493 -23.47 -13.11 -11.40
C SER A 493 -23.11 -12.13 -10.30
N MET A 494 -21.82 -11.75 -10.23
CA MET A 494 -21.33 -10.71 -9.32
C MET A 494 -21.93 -9.34 -9.65
N ALA A 495 -21.99 -8.95 -10.93
CA ALA A 495 -22.57 -7.68 -11.36
C ALA A 495 -24.07 -7.58 -11.10
N LYS A 496 -24.79 -8.71 -11.18
CA LYS A 496 -26.18 -8.79 -10.75
C LYS A 496 -26.30 -8.55 -9.24
N THR A 497 -25.49 -9.25 -8.44
CA THR A 497 -25.47 -9.06 -6.98
C THR A 497 -25.16 -7.60 -6.63
N PHE A 498 -24.19 -6.99 -7.31
CA PHE A 498 -23.84 -5.58 -7.13
C PHE A 498 -25.05 -4.67 -7.34
N GLN A 499 -25.85 -4.89 -8.38
CA GLN A 499 -27.05 -4.08 -8.63
C GLN A 499 -28.16 -4.36 -7.60
N ASP A 500 -28.40 -5.62 -7.27
CA ASP A 500 -29.46 -6.01 -6.33
C ASP A 500 -29.18 -5.57 -4.88
N SER A 501 -27.90 -5.43 -4.52
CA SER A 501 -27.43 -5.06 -3.17
C SER A 501 -27.03 -3.59 -3.03
N ASP A 502 -27.34 -2.74 -4.02
CA ASP A 502 -26.98 -1.31 -4.00
C ASP A 502 -25.46 -1.08 -3.89
N GLY A 503 -24.68 -1.93 -4.57
CA GLY A 503 -23.23 -1.89 -4.65
C GLY A 503 -22.51 -2.38 -3.40
N ASP A 504 -23.14 -3.22 -2.58
CA ASP A 504 -22.50 -3.80 -1.39
C ASP A 504 -21.38 -4.78 -1.78
N ILE A 505 -20.14 -4.41 -1.46
CA ILE A 505 -18.96 -5.18 -1.84
C ILE A 505 -18.89 -6.51 -1.07
N SER A 506 -19.39 -6.56 0.17
CA SER A 506 -19.40 -7.80 0.96
C SER A 506 -20.31 -8.84 0.33
N GLU A 507 -21.50 -8.45 -0.13
CA GLU A 507 -22.42 -9.35 -0.83
C GLU A 507 -21.85 -9.81 -2.17
N VAL A 508 -21.18 -8.93 -2.92
CA VAL A 508 -20.51 -9.30 -4.19
C VAL A 508 -19.39 -10.32 -3.95
N LEU A 509 -18.59 -10.13 -2.90
CA LEU A 509 -17.55 -11.10 -2.50
C LEU A 509 -18.18 -12.42 -2.04
N ARG A 510 -19.32 -12.39 -1.34
CA ARG A 510 -20.06 -13.61 -0.94
C ARG A 510 -20.56 -14.38 -2.16
N THR A 511 -21.09 -13.72 -3.18
CA THR A 511 -21.48 -14.38 -4.44
C THR A 511 -20.30 -15.04 -5.14
N MET A 512 -19.15 -14.37 -5.19
CA MET A 512 -17.92 -14.94 -5.75
C MET A 512 -17.44 -16.15 -4.92
N PHE A 513 -17.41 -16.02 -3.60
CA PHE A 513 -16.95 -17.07 -2.70
C PHE A 513 -17.78 -18.36 -2.84
N HIS A 514 -19.10 -18.26 -3.02
CA HIS A 514 -19.96 -19.43 -3.19
C HIS A 514 -20.06 -19.95 -4.64
N SER A 515 -19.32 -19.33 -5.57
CA SER A 515 -19.38 -19.72 -6.98
C SER A 515 -18.53 -20.97 -7.25
N PRO A 516 -18.95 -21.84 -8.19
CA PRO A 516 -18.14 -23.00 -8.58
C PRO A 516 -16.82 -22.58 -9.25
N GLU A 517 -16.79 -21.43 -9.92
CA GLU A 517 -15.59 -20.91 -10.56
C GLU A 517 -14.50 -20.54 -9.54
N PHE A 518 -14.85 -20.03 -8.36
CA PHE A 518 -13.87 -19.73 -7.31
C PHE A 518 -13.15 -20.99 -6.83
N TRP A 519 -13.90 -22.08 -6.64
CA TRP A 519 -13.39 -23.36 -6.15
C TRP A 519 -12.88 -24.33 -7.23
N ALA A 520 -12.85 -23.91 -8.49
CA ALA A 520 -12.43 -24.78 -9.57
C ALA A 520 -10.95 -25.18 -9.41
N PRO A 521 -10.55 -26.43 -9.72
CA PRO A 521 -9.16 -26.87 -9.59
C PRO A 521 -8.14 -25.97 -10.30
N ASP A 522 -8.51 -25.42 -11.46
CA ASP A 522 -7.66 -24.54 -12.26
C ASP A 522 -7.47 -23.13 -11.67
N THR A 523 -8.19 -22.76 -10.60
CA THR A 523 -7.94 -21.51 -9.87
C THR A 523 -6.98 -21.69 -8.71
N TYR A 524 -6.71 -22.91 -8.26
CA TYR A 524 -5.81 -23.14 -7.15
C TYR A 524 -4.35 -22.86 -7.58
N ARG A 525 -3.67 -21.94 -6.87
CA ARG A 525 -2.29 -21.48 -7.18
C ARG A 525 -2.11 -21.00 -8.63
N ALA A 526 -3.18 -20.49 -9.24
CA ALA A 526 -3.20 -20.08 -10.64
C ALA A 526 -2.64 -18.67 -10.90
N LYS A 527 -2.54 -17.82 -9.87
CA LYS A 527 -2.08 -16.43 -10.02
C LYS A 527 -0.68 -16.26 -9.50
N VAL A 528 0.06 -15.31 -10.06
CA VAL A 528 1.35 -14.88 -9.52
C VAL A 528 1.15 -13.70 -8.57
N LYS A 529 1.83 -13.75 -7.42
CA LYS A 529 1.88 -12.67 -6.44
C LYS A 529 2.49 -11.41 -7.08
N THR A 530 1.89 -10.24 -6.84
CA THR A 530 2.56 -8.96 -7.11
C THR A 530 3.82 -8.83 -6.23
N PRO A 531 4.75 -7.90 -6.51
CA PRO A 531 5.86 -7.64 -5.59
C PRO A 531 5.43 -7.35 -4.15
N PHE A 532 4.32 -6.61 -3.97
CA PHE A 532 3.75 -6.35 -2.64
C PHE A 532 3.25 -7.63 -1.97
N ASP A 533 2.40 -8.41 -2.66
CA ASP A 533 1.92 -9.69 -2.16
C ASP A 533 3.08 -10.64 -1.81
N PHE A 534 4.13 -10.68 -2.63
CA PHE A 534 5.28 -11.56 -2.44
C PHE A 534 6.10 -11.21 -1.20
N VAL A 535 6.44 -9.93 -1.02
CA VAL A 535 7.22 -9.46 0.14
C VAL A 535 6.43 -9.69 1.43
N VAL A 536 5.16 -9.32 1.45
CA VAL A 536 4.31 -9.52 2.64
C VAL A 536 4.11 -11.01 2.92
N SER A 537 3.84 -11.82 1.90
CA SER A 537 3.65 -13.27 2.04
C SER A 537 4.89 -13.97 2.57
N ALA A 538 6.09 -13.60 2.13
CA ALA A 538 7.33 -14.19 2.62
C ALA A 538 7.56 -13.91 4.12
N ILE A 539 7.29 -12.68 4.56
CA ILE A 539 7.38 -12.31 5.97
C ILE A 539 6.33 -13.05 6.80
N ARG A 540 5.09 -13.15 6.30
CA ARG A 540 4.01 -13.88 6.96
C ARG A 540 4.31 -15.38 7.07
N ALA A 541 4.69 -16.03 5.97
CA ALA A 541 4.95 -17.47 5.91
C ALA A 541 6.15 -17.88 6.77
N SER A 542 7.20 -17.03 6.83
CA SER A 542 8.36 -17.28 7.70
C SER A 542 8.08 -17.08 9.19
N GLY A 543 7.03 -16.33 9.54
CA GLY A 543 6.81 -15.88 10.91
C GLY A 543 7.85 -14.86 11.39
N ALA A 544 8.53 -14.17 10.47
CA ALA A 544 9.54 -13.18 10.80
C ALA A 544 8.92 -12.00 11.59
N ASP A 545 9.61 -11.57 12.65
CA ASP A 545 9.23 -10.36 13.38
C ASP A 545 9.85 -9.13 12.72
N VAL A 546 9.06 -8.07 12.59
CA VAL A 546 9.40 -6.82 11.91
C VAL A 546 9.31 -5.70 12.92
N GLU A 547 10.46 -5.30 13.41
CA GLU A 547 10.62 -4.13 14.27
C GLU A 547 10.52 -2.85 13.43
N ARG A 548 11.07 -2.87 12.21
CA ARG A 548 11.06 -1.72 11.28
C ARG A 548 10.83 -2.20 9.86
N ALA A 549 9.80 -1.66 9.21
CA ALA A 549 9.42 -2.06 7.85
C ALA A 549 10.21 -1.33 6.75
N GLN A 550 11.07 -0.36 7.09
CA GLN A 550 11.81 0.45 6.10
C GLN A 550 12.62 -0.36 5.07
N PRO A 551 13.34 -1.45 5.42
CA PRO A 551 14.03 -2.26 4.43
C PRO A 551 13.08 -2.93 3.45
N LEU A 552 11.89 -3.33 3.88
CA LEU A 552 10.87 -3.93 2.99
C LEU A 552 10.39 -2.92 1.94
N ILE A 553 10.21 -1.65 2.33
CA ILE A 553 9.88 -0.56 1.40
C ILE A 553 10.94 -0.44 0.29
N GLN A 554 12.22 -0.52 0.65
CA GLN A 554 13.32 -0.48 -0.32
C GLN A 554 13.32 -1.71 -1.24
N GLN A 555 12.94 -2.89 -0.73
CA GLN A 555 12.82 -4.09 -1.56
C GLN A 555 11.67 -3.98 -2.55
N LEU A 556 10.52 -3.40 -2.15
CA LEU A 556 9.41 -3.14 -3.05
C LEU A 556 9.80 -2.19 -4.19
N GLN A 557 10.59 -1.16 -3.90
CA GLN A 557 11.13 -0.27 -4.92
C GLN A 557 12.05 -1.03 -5.90
N LYS A 558 12.94 -1.90 -5.40
CA LYS A 558 13.83 -2.73 -6.25
C LYS A 558 13.05 -3.73 -7.11
N LEU A 559 11.93 -4.22 -6.60
CA LEU A 559 11.03 -5.14 -7.31
C LEU A 559 10.07 -4.43 -8.27
N GLY A 560 10.13 -3.10 -8.38
CA GLY A 560 9.36 -2.31 -9.35
C GLY A 560 7.95 -1.91 -8.89
N MET A 561 7.63 -2.04 -7.61
CA MET A 561 6.32 -1.65 -7.04
C MET A 561 6.50 -0.77 -5.79
N PRO A 562 7.07 0.44 -5.91
CA PRO A 562 7.17 1.36 -4.79
C PRO A 562 5.78 1.68 -4.20
N LEU A 563 5.66 1.69 -2.88
CA LEU A 563 4.40 2.01 -2.20
C LEU A 563 3.93 3.42 -2.54
N TYR A 564 2.66 3.55 -2.93
CA TYR A 564 2.03 4.79 -3.41
C TYR A 564 2.78 5.45 -4.59
N GLY A 565 3.64 4.69 -5.27
CA GLY A 565 4.58 5.19 -6.27
C GLY A 565 4.12 5.03 -7.71
N MET A 566 2.90 4.54 -7.96
CA MET A 566 2.35 4.45 -9.31
C MET A 566 1.94 5.84 -9.78
N GLN A 567 2.53 6.29 -10.89
CA GLN A 567 2.33 7.65 -11.39
C GLN A 567 1.00 7.82 -12.13
N THR A 568 0.51 6.76 -12.77
CA THR A 568 -0.69 6.80 -13.59
C THR A 568 -1.93 6.42 -12.79
N PRO A 569 -3.10 7.02 -13.07
CA PRO A 569 -4.31 6.82 -12.27
C PRO A 569 -4.91 5.41 -12.39
N ASN A 570 -4.49 4.62 -13.37
CA ASN A 570 -4.93 3.24 -13.57
C ASN A 570 -4.34 2.23 -12.58
N GLY A 571 -3.40 2.65 -11.73
CA GLY A 571 -2.78 1.79 -10.73
C GLY A 571 -1.85 0.72 -11.31
N TYR A 572 -1.31 -0.10 -10.42
CA TYR A 572 -0.52 -1.28 -10.76
C TYR A 572 -1.38 -2.38 -11.37
N SER A 573 -0.81 -3.13 -12.33
CA SER A 573 -1.49 -4.29 -12.91
C SER A 573 -1.72 -5.39 -11.88
N MET A 574 -2.93 -5.98 -11.88
CA MET A 574 -3.27 -7.16 -11.06
C MET A 574 -3.09 -8.49 -11.82
N LYS A 575 -2.61 -8.43 -13.07
CA LYS A 575 -2.35 -9.60 -13.91
C LYS A 575 -0.91 -10.10 -13.74
N SER A 576 -0.72 -11.40 -13.90
CA SER A 576 0.55 -12.08 -13.65
C SER A 576 1.63 -11.69 -14.67
N ASP A 577 1.26 -11.50 -15.93
CA ASP A 577 2.17 -11.18 -17.05
C ASP A 577 3.02 -9.92 -16.80
N ALA A 578 2.47 -8.92 -16.11
CA ALA A 578 3.20 -7.72 -15.72
C ALA A 578 4.36 -7.98 -14.73
N TRP A 579 4.33 -9.09 -14.01
CA TRP A 579 5.24 -9.38 -12.89
C TRP A 579 6.12 -10.62 -13.13
N VAL A 580 5.97 -11.29 -14.27
CA VAL A 580 6.74 -12.49 -14.63
C VAL A 580 7.77 -12.13 -15.70
N ASN A 581 9.01 -11.93 -15.28
CA ASN A 581 10.17 -11.81 -16.17
C ASN A 581 11.45 -12.23 -15.44
N SER A 582 12.53 -12.50 -16.19
CA SER A 582 13.78 -13.04 -15.63
C SER A 582 14.39 -12.15 -14.54
N ALA A 583 14.32 -10.82 -14.68
CA ALA A 583 14.84 -9.89 -13.68
C ALA A 583 14.00 -9.90 -12.38
N ALA A 584 12.68 -9.98 -12.51
CA ALA A 584 11.77 -10.11 -11.37
C ALA A 584 12.01 -11.41 -10.60
N LEU A 585 12.18 -12.54 -11.28
CA LEU A 585 12.48 -13.82 -10.65
C LEU A 585 13.81 -13.78 -9.87
N LEU A 586 14.87 -13.21 -10.46
CA LEU A 586 16.16 -13.07 -9.78
C LEU A 586 16.07 -12.17 -8.54
N ASN A 587 15.40 -11.02 -8.64
CA ASN A 587 15.26 -10.12 -7.50
C ASN A 587 14.42 -10.73 -6.36
N ARG A 588 13.41 -11.54 -6.69
CA ARG A 588 12.62 -12.31 -5.70
C ARG A 588 13.47 -13.38 -5.02
N MET A 589 14.32 -14.08 -5.77
CA MET A 589 15.30 -15.02 -5.21
C MET A 589 16.27 -14.32 -4.25
N ASN A 590 16.83 -13.19 -4.67
CA ASN A 590 17.73 -12.39 -3.83
C ASN A 590 17.04 -11.91 -2.54
N PHE A 591 15.77 -11.53 -2.61
CA PHE A 591 14.99 -11.16 -1.44
C PHE A 591 14.80 -12.36 -0.48
N GLY A 592 14.40 -13.53 -0.99
CA GLY A 592 14.24 -14.74 -0.17
C GLY A 592 15.53 -15.12 0.56
N LEU A 593 16.66 -15.12 -0.15
CA LEU A 593 17.99 -15.37 0.43
C LEU A 593 18.40 -14.31 1.46
N ALA A 594 18.12 -13.02 1.21
CA ALA A 594 18.43 -11.94 2.14
C ALA A 594 17.61 -12.05 3.43
N LEU A 595 16.32 -12.40 3.33
CA LEU A 595 15.44 -12.64 4.48
C LEU A 595 15.94 -13.83 5.31
N ALA A 596 16.15 -14.99 4.67
CA ALA A 596 16.61 -16.20 5.36
C ALA A 596 18.01 -16.07 5.97
N SER A 597 18.85 -15.20 5.41
CA SER A 597 20.20 -14.96 5.91
C SER A 597 20.28 -13.93 7.04
N GLY A 598 19.17 -13.29 7.43
CA GLY A 598 19.15 -12.21 8.42
C GLY A 598 19.84 -10.93 7.95
N LYS A 599 19.85 -10.67 6.63
CA LYS A 599 20.52 -9.51 6.01
C LYS A 599 19.64 -8.26 5.92
N LEU A 600 18.40 -8.34 6.40
CA LEU A 600 17.45 -7.23 6.42
C LEU A 600 17.39 -6.65 7.84
N PRO A 601 17.94 -5.45 8.10
CA PRO A 601 17.99 -4.88 9.45
C PRO A 601 16.59 -4.67 10.06
N GLY A 602 16.39 -5.02 11.33
CA GLY A 602 15.08 -4.89 11.99
C GLY A 602 14.04 -5.91 11.52
N ILE A 603 14.46 -6.95 10.79
CA ILE A 603 13.64 -8.11 10.45
C ILE A 603 14.32 -9.35 11.02
N GLN A 604 13.66 -10.01 11.96
CA GLN A 604 14.21 -11.11 12.73
C GLN A 604 13.51 -12.40 12.36
N TRP A 605 14.30 -13.39 11.94
CA TRP A 605 13.81 -14.74 11.69
C TRP A 605 14.91 -15.75 11.94
N ASP A 606 14.59 -16.79 12.71
CA ASP A 606 15.41 -17.97 12.84
C ASP A 606 14.74 -19.15 12.09
N PRO A 607 15.27 -19.56 10.92
CA PRO A 607 14.74 -20.69 10.17
C PRO A 607 14.76 -22.03 10.93
N SER A 608 15.55 -22.16 12.00
CA SER A 608 15.58 -23.38 12.82
C SER A 608 14.22 -23.68 13.48
N THR A 609 13.43 -22.64 13.75
CA THR A 609 12.10 -22.75 14.39
C THR A 609 11.09 -23.53 13.56
N ILE A 610 11.22 -23.51 12.22
CA ILE A 610 10.38 -24.29 11.30
C ILE A 610 10.66 -25.79 11.43
N VAL A 611 11.90 -26.15 11.77
CA VAL A 611 12.39 -27.52 11.77
C VAL A 611 12.24 -28.18 13.15
N ALA A 612 12.07 -27.39 14.22
CA ALA A 612 12.00 -27.87 15.60
C ALA A 612 10.69 -28.60 15.99
N SER A 613 9.71 -28.69 15.07
CA SER A 613 8.38 -29.28 15.33
C SER A 613 8.27 -30.79 15.02
N SER A 614 9.29 -31.37 14.40
CA SER A 614 9.47 -32.81 14.16
C SER A 614 10.93 -33.17 14.48
N GLU A 615 11.24 -34.42 14.82
CA GLU A 615 12.61 -34.87 15.16
C GLU A 615 13.66 -34.19 14.29
N THR A 616 14.66 -33.54 14.90
CA THR A 616 15.66 -32.73 14.20
C THR A 616 16.16 -33.50 12.96
N PRO A 617 15.92 -33.02 11.72
CA PRO A 617 16.23 -33.77 10.52
C PRO A 617 17.70 -34.15 10.52
N ALA A 618 17.97 -35.44 10.35
CA ALA A 618 19.34 -35.96 10.35
C ALA A 618 20.16 -35.42 9.16
N ASP A 619 19.50 -34.91 8.11
CA ASP A 619 20.14 -34.46 6.87
C ASP A 619 19.40 -33.28 6.19
N ALA A 620 19.97 -32.79 5.08
CA ALA A 620 19.43 -31.68 4.31
C ALA A 620 18.10 -31.99 3.60
N THR A 621 17.85 -33.27 3.30
CA THR A 621 16.64 -33.74 2.62
C THR A 621 15.43 -33.66 3.56
N GLY A 622 15.57 -34.13 4.79
CA GLY A 622 14.52 -34.01 5.80
C GLY A 622 14.24 -32.54 6.16
N ALA A 623 15.28 -31.71 6.22
CA ALA A 623 15.10 -30.27 6.42
C ALA A 623 14.33 -29.62 5.26
N LEU A 624 14.66 -29.96 4.01
CA LEU A 624 13.92 -29.51 2.83
C LEU A 624 12.45 -29.88 2.93
N ALA A 625 12.13 -31.14 3.23
CA ALA A 625 10.74 -31.60 3.38
C ALA A 625 9.95 -30.83 4.45
N ASN A 626 10.58 -30.51 5.59
CA ASN A 626 9.95 -29.68 6.62
C ASN A 626 9.65 -28.26 6.12
N PHE A 627 10.61 -27.60 5.46
CA PHE A 627 10.36 -26.27 4.88
C PHE A 627 9.33 -26.30 3.75
N GLU A 628 9.31 -27.33 2.91
CA GLU A 628 8.28 -27.51 1.88
C GLU A 628 6.89 -27.65 2.51
N SER A 629 6.77 -28.39 3.61
CA SER A 629 5.52 -28.51 4.37
C SER A 629 5.06 -27.20 4.98
N VAL A 630 5.96 -26.36 5.50
CA VAL A 630 5.59 -25.14 6.25
C VAL A 630 5.47 -23.91 5.36
N LEU A 631 6.35 -23.74 4.36
CA LEU A 631 6.37 -22.54 3.50
C LEU A 631 5.52 -22.69 2.24
N LEU A 632 5.21 -23.92 1.83
CA LEU A 632 4.48 -24.22 0.60
C LEU A 632 3.33 -25.21 0.81
N ASP A 633 2.99 -25.51 2.06
CA ASP A 633 1.91 -26.42 2.45
C ASP A 633 2.08 -27.84 1.87
N GLY A 634 3.33 -28.25 1.61
CA GLY A 634 3.66 -29.55 1.00
C GLY A 634 3.39 -29.63 -0.51
N ASP A 635 2.89 -28.56 -1.12
CA ASP A 635 2.51 -28.52 -2.54
C ASP A 635 3.62 -27.88 -3.38
N VAL A 636 4.70 -28.64 -3.53
CA VAL A 636 5.93 -28.22 -4.23
C VAL A 636 6.10 -29.02 -5.50
N SER A 637 6.43 -28.35 -6.60
CA SER A 637 6.67 -29.04 -7.86
C SER A 637 7.93 -29.91 -7.76
N ARG A 638 7.91 -31.09 -8.42
CA ARG A 638 9.11 -31.95 -8.52
C ARG A 638 10.31 -31.20 -9.09
N GLN A 639 10.07 -30.26 -10.00
CA GLN A 639 11.11 -29.43 -10.58
C GLN A 639 11.76 -28.53 -9.53
N THR A 640 10.99 -27.80 -8.73
CA THR A 640 11.52 -26.95 -7.66
C THR A 640 12.24 -27.81 -6.62
N HIS A 641 11.63 -28.91 -6.16
CA HIS A 641 12.25 -29.83 -5.19
C HIS A 641 13.63 -30.31 -5.68
N ASN A 642 13.70 -30.86 -6.89
CA ASN A 642 14.95 -31.37 -7.47
C ASN A 642 15.99 -30.26 -7.69
N THR A 643 15.55 -29.06 -8.08
CA THR A 643 16.45 -27.91 -8.29
C THR A 643 17.09 -27.48 -6.98
N ILE A 644 16.32 -27.41 -5.89
CA ILE A 644 16.83 -27.03 -4.58
C ILE A 644 17.73 -28.13 -4.05
N LEU A 645 17.32 -29.39 -4.13
CA LEU A 645 18.13 -30.53 -3.71
C LEU A 645 19.49 -30.57 -4.43
N ALA A 646 19.53 -30.28 -5.72
CA ALA A 646 20.77 -30.17 -6.48
C ALA A 646 21.69 -29.04 -5.97
N GLN A 647 21.14 -27.89 -5.58
CA GLN A 647 21.91 -26.80 -4.97
C GLN A 647 22.45 -27.19 -3.60
N LEU A 648 21.70 -27.95 -2.79
CA LEU A 648 22.15 -28.40 -1.47
C LEU A 648 23.31 -29.39 -1.55
N ASN A 649 23.41 -30.13 -2.65
CA ASN A 649 24.52 -31.05 -2.91
C ASN A 649 25.79 -30.36 -3.44
N ASP A 650 25.74 -29.07 -3.77
CA ASP A 650 26.91 -28.31 -4.24
C ASP A 650 27.64 -27.63 -3.05
N PRO A 651 28.90 -28.00 -2.77
CA PRO A 651 29.70 -27.40 -1.68
C PRO A 651 29.88 -25.88 -1.78
N GLN A 652 29.74 -25.29 -2.97
CA GLN A 652 29.88 -23.85 -3.22
C GLN A 652 28.55 -23.10 -3.20
N ALA A 653 27.41 -23.76 -2.99
CA ALA A 653 26.10 -23.12 -3.09
C ALA A 653 25.91 -21.98 -2.09
N ALA A 654 26.35 -22.16 -0.84
CA ALA A 654 26.26 -21.10 0.17
C ALA A 654 27.05 -19.86 -0.26
N THR A 655 28.30 -20.05 -0.69
CA THR A 655 29.18 -18.98 -1.19
C THR A 655 28.58 -18.27 -2.41
N ARG A 656 28.12 -19.03 -3.42
CA ARG A 656 27.52 -18.49 -4.65
C ARG A 656 26.26 -17.66 -4.37
N ASN A 657 25.45 -18.09 -3.40
CA ASN A 657 24.22 -17.41 -3.01
C ASN A 657 24.43 -16.35 -1.92
N ASN A 658 25.69 -16.10 -1.53
CA ASN A 658 26.04 -15.15 -0.48
C ASN A 658 25.27 -15.44 0.83
N VAL A 659 25.15 -16.72 1.21
CA VAL A 659 24.57 -17.18 2.47
C VAL A 659 25.73 -17.66 3.36
N PRO A 660 25.71 -17.41 4.68
CA PRO A 660 26.74 -17.92 5.58
C PRO A 660 26.90 -19.44 5.45
N ALA A 661 28.14 -19.92 5.33
CA ALA A 661 28.42 -21.35 5.33
C ALA A 661 28.14 -21.95 6.73
N ALA A 662 27.62 -23.18 6.76
CA ALA A 662 27.32 -23.89 7.99
C ALA A 662 28.11 -25.21 8.03
N SER A 663 28.49 -25.64 9.23
CA SER A 663 29.21 -26.91 9.45
C SER A 663 28.31 -28.16 9.26
N GLY A 664 27.00 -27.95 9.06
CA GLY A 664 25.98 -28.98 8.80
C GLY A 664 24.90 -28.45 7.83
N THR A 665 23.67 -28.96 7.92
CA THR A 665 22.57 -28.54 7.03
C THR A 665 22.34 -27.03 7.05
N ASN A 666 22.49 -26.38 5.88
CA ASN A 666 22.31 -24.93 5.75
C ASN A 666 20.82 -24.56 5.62
N LEU A 667 20.12 -24.51 6.75
CA LEU A 667 18.69 -24.19 6.82
C LEU A 667 18.34 -22.83 6.17
N ARG A 668 19.25 -21.85 6.28
CA ARG A 668 19.07 -20.51 5.69
C ARG A 668 19.07 -20.57 4.16
N LEU A 669 19.96 -21.38 3.58
CA LEU A 669 19.99 -21.59 2.13
C LEU A 669 18.71 -22.27 1.64
N ILE A 670 18.27 -23.34 2.32
CA ILE A 670 17.02 -24.05 1.98
C ILE A 670 15.84 -23.09 2.00
N ALA A 671 15.67 -22.37 3.11
CA ALA A 671 14.54 -21.47 3.31
C ALA A 671 14.55 -20.32 2.29
N GLY A 672 15.72 -19.73 2.03
CA GLY A 672 15.86 -18.65 1.05
C GLY A 672 15.58 -19.08 -0.39
N LEU A 673 16.04 -20.26 -0.79
CA LEU A 673 15.75 -20.84 -2.12
C LEU A 673 14.27 -21.17 -2.29
N LEU A 674 13.60 -21.71 -1.25
CA LEU A 674 12.17 -22.00 -1.28
C LEU A 674 11.33 -20.74 -1.38
N LEU A 675 11.61 -19.72 -0.55
CA LEU A 675 10.91 -18.42 -0.61
C LEU A 675 11.08 -17.73 -1.97
N GLY A 676 12.25 -17.87 -2.59
CA GLY A 676 12.53 -17.35 -3.92
C GLY A 676 11.93 -18.15 -5.09
N SER A 677 11.45 -19.37 -4.82
CA SER A 677 11.06 -20.33 -5.86
C SER A 677 9.82 -19.89 -6.66
N PRO A 678 9.65 -20.38 -7.91
CA PRO A 678 8.43 -20.15 -8.67
C PRO A 678 7.15 -20.61 -7.97
N ASP A 679 7.23 -21.69 -7.19
CA ASP A 679 6.08 -22.23 -6.46
C ASP A 679 5.61 -21.28 -5.35
N PHE A 680 6.54 -20.67 -4.59
CA PHE A 680 6.19 -19.68 -3.56
C PHE A 680 5.57 -18.41 -4.14
N GLN A 681 5.93 -18.06 -5.37
CA GLN A 681 5.40 -16.89 -6.05
C GLN A 681 3.96 -17.06 -6.53
N ARG A 682 3.42 -18.29 -6.50
CA ARG A 682 2.02 -18.57 -6.86
C ARG A 682 1.08 -18.41 -5.67
N ARG A 683 -0.17 -18.09 -5.95
CA ARG A 683 -1.27 -18.02 -4.99
C ARG A 683 -2.59 -18.38 -5.62
#